data_AF-A0A9W8A226-F1
#
_entry.id   AF-A0A9W8A226-F1
#
_cell.length_a   1.000
_cell.length_b   1.000
_cell.length_c   1.000
_cell.angle_alpha   90.00
_cell.angle_beta   90.00
_cell.angle_gamma   90.00
#
_symmetry.space_group_name_H-M   'P 1'
#
loop_
_entity.id
_entity.type
_entity.pdbx_description
1 polymer ?
#
loop_
_entity_poly.entity_id
_entity_poly.type
_entity_poly.pdbx_seq_one_letter_code
_entity_poly.pdbx_strand_id
1 'polypeptide(L)'
;MTTSNVPKKSNDSFRDKDKPTQVRLSNIIAAKAVADAVRTSLGPRGMDKMIETGKKEVVVSNDGATILKNMSVMHPAARMLVDLSAAQDVEAGDGTTSVVVIAGSLLAAAEKLLNKGIHPTQIAEGFQHAAIEAVKALEDISIPISLDQRESLLKSASTSLNSKIVSQYSATLSPIAVDSVLQVTDLDTDNNVDISDIRIVKKLGGTIEDTQLISGLLLNQNVVTSAGGPSRIEKAKIGLIQFQLSPPKPDMENQIVVNDYRQMDRILKEERNYLLNLVKKIKKAGCNVLLIQKSILRDAVNTLSLHFLSKLKIMVIKDIERDEIEHICKSTGCKPIADIESFSEDKLGYADLIEEYESNGSRIVQISGIKTTSRTASVLVRGANNLILDEAERSLHDALCVIRCLVKKRALIPGGGAPEIHIARHLMDKAKTQKGFQGICFHAFAEALEIIPTTLAENSGLNPIAIVTELRNMHAEGHLHSGINVRKGRISDILKENVVQPLLVSTSSIELATETVRMLLKIDDINKGIGEGIIRQLAKQYKGDQKFLIYLTSRSKDLGKATLEKIRAELGSKYPNSEVDYHQLDVTKQSSIDKLAEYLKAKHGNQCIDILVNNAGFASKDPRVGYEIAKTTLDINYYGVKNATLALLPLMKEHGRILALSSSLGKLEILSPELQKKYSDPKLSVEGLDNLVAGFANSTKDGTYSKLGYPDSSYETGGPGSIYGVSKVTVTALIKVLARDYKSDPRGLFFAAICPGWVRTNMGSDKATSSIDEGVQTPVYLALSNDGQVTSNSGEFWSQKAISAW
;
A
#
# COMPACT_ATOMS: atom_id res chain seq x y z
N MET A 1 -43.34 55.48 -29.21
CA MET A 1 -42.15 55.11 -30.00
C MET A 1 -40.93 55.57 -29.24
N THR A 2 -40.07 54.62 -28.86
CA THR A 2 -38.64 54.69 -28.44
C THR A 2 -38.42 53.75 -27.25
N THR A 3 -38.06 52.50 -27.54
CA THR A 3 -37.49 51.58 -26.55
C THR A 3 -36.07 51.27 -26.98
N SER A 4 -35.13 51.76 -26.17
CA SER A 4 -33.69 51.61 -26.25
C SER A 4 -33.25 50.14 -26.15
N ASN A 5 -32.38 49.74 -27.09
CA ASN A 5 -31.61 48.49 -27.05
C ASN A 5 -30.69 48.46 -25.83
N VAL A 6 -30.89 47.49 -24.94
CA VAL A 6 -29.87 47.02 -23.99
C VAL A 6 -29.52 45.58 -24.38
N PRO A 7 -28.26 45.24 -24.67
CA PRO A 7 -27.89 43.87 -24.99
C PRO A 7 -27.92 43.03 -23.71
N LYS A 8 -28.76 41.98 -23.70
CA LYS A 8 -28.72 40.92 -22.70
C LYS A 8 -27.35 40.25 -22.77
N LYS A 9 -26.52 40.40 -21.73
CA LYS A 9 -25.35 39.55 -21.52
C LYS A 9 -25.82 38.10 -21.35
N SER A 10 -25.51 37.25 -22.31
CA SER A 10 -25.66 35.80 -22.19
C SER A 10 -24.62 35.28 -21.19
N ASN A 11 -25.08 34.82 -20.03
CA ASN A 11 -24.29 34.04 -19.09
C ASN A 11 -24.15 32.58 -19.61
N ASP A 12 -23.61 32.40 -20.81
CA ASP A 12 -23.24 31.09 -21.33
C ASP A 12 -21.83 30.73 -20.86
N SER A 13 -21.73 30.37 -19.57
CA SER A 13 -20.59 29.60 -19.06
C SER A 13 -21.09 28.20 -18.72
N PHE A 14 -21.42 27.39 -19.72
CA PHE A 14 -21.51 25.94 -19.57
C PHE A 14 -20.10 25.42 -19.26
N ARG A 15 -19.75 25.36 -17.98
CA ARG A 15 -18.55 24.68 -17.48
C ARG A 15 -18.91 23.20 -17.36
N ASP A 16 -18.16 22.32 -18.04
CA ASP A 16 -18.11 20.87 -17.82
C ASP A 16 -17.65 20.57 -16.37
N LYS A 17 -18.51 20.80 -15.36
CA LYS A 17 -18.21 20.66 -13.92
C LYS A 17 -18.48 19.25 -13.37
N ASP A 18 -19.05 18.36 -14.17
CA ASP A 18 -19.55 17.08 -13.66
C ASP A 18 -18.42 16.11 -13.33
N LYS A 19 -17.36 16.08 -14.15
CA LYS A 19 -16.23 15.15 -13.95
C LYS A 19 -15.48 15.40 -12.63
N PRO A 20 -15.05 16.63 -12.27
CA PRO A 20 -14.37 16.87 -10.99
C PRO A 20 -15.25 16.60 -9.76
N THR A 21 -16.55 16.88 -9.88
CA THR A 21 -17.51 16.65 -8.80
C THR A 21 -17.73 15.16 -8.58
N GLN A 22 -17.89 14.38 -9.66
CA GLN A 22 -18.01 12.92 -9.60
C GLN A 22 -16.76 12.25 -9.02
N VAL A 23 -15.56 12.71 -9.37
CA VAL A 23 -14.30 12.17 -8.81
C VAL A 23 -14.24 12.38 -7.30
N ARG A 24 -14.56 13.59 -6.82
CA ARG A 24 -14.58 13.89 -5.37
C ARG A 24 -15.62 13.05 -4.64
N LEU A 25 -16.82 12.93 -5.19
CA LEU A 25 -17.88 12.08 -4.60
C LEU A 25 -17.44 10.60 -4.57
N SER A 26 -16.83 10.09 -5.64
CA SER A 26 -16.30 8.72 -5.68
C SER A 26 -15.22 8.50 -4.61
N ASN A 27 -14.31 9.46 -4.41
CA ASN A 27 -13.28 9.40 -3.37
C ASN A 27 -13.92 9.36 -1.98
N ILE A 28 -14.90 10.23 -1.72
CA ILE A 28 -15.61 10.32 -0.45
C ILE A 28 -16.36 9.01 -0.15
N ILE A 29 -17.11 8.47 -1.11
CA ILE A 29 -17.88 7.22 -0.94
C ILE A 29 -16.95 6.05 -0.62
N ALA A 30 -15.85 5.90 -1.37
CA ALA A 30 -14.89 4.82 -1.16
C ALA A 30 -14.20 4.92 0.22
N ALA A 31 -13.79 6.13 0.62
CA ALA A 31 -13.17 6.36 1.92
C ALA A 31 -14.17 6.15 3.08
N LYS A 32 -15.41 6.64 2.97
CA LYS A 32 -16.46 6.41 3.97
C LYS A 32 -16.76 4.93 4.16
N ALA A 33 -16.84 4.15 3.09
CA ALA A 33 -17.08 2.71 3.18
C ALA A 33 -15.99 1.97 3.99
N VAL A 34 -14.73 2.41 3.88
CA VAL A 34 -13.64 1.86 4.71
C VAL A 34 -13.77 2.31 6.16
N ALA A 35 -14.10 3.58 6.42
CA ALA A 35 -14.34 4.05 7.78
C ALA A 35 -15.50 3.30 8.46
N ASP A 36 -16.60 3.03 7.74
CA ASP A 36 -17.74 2.27 8.25
C ASP A 36 -17.37 0.82 8.58
N ALA A 37 -16.46 0.19 7.81
CA ALA A 37 -15.99 -1.16 8.08
C ALA A 37 -15.22 -1.25 9.42
N VAL A 38 -14.35 -0.28 9.70
CA VAL A 38 -13.55 -0.24 10.94
C VAL A 38 -14.33 0.34 12.12
N ARG A 39 -15.35 1.18 11.89
CA ARG A 39 -16.19 1.81 12.93
C ARG A 39 -16.75 0.81 13.96
N THR A 40 -17.09 -0.39 13.52
CA THR A 40 -17.63 -1.46 14.38
C THR A 40 -16.60 -2.08 15.35
N SER A 41 -15.30 -1.78 15.22
CA SER A 41 -14.28 -2.14 16.22
C SER A 41 -13.97 -1.00 17.21
N LEU A 42 -14.59 0.17 17.08
CA LEU A 42 -14.30 1.30 17.97
C LEU A 42 -14.82 1.07 19.40
N GLY A 43 -13.93 1.24 20.39
CA GLY A 43 -14.27 1.30 21.82
C GLY A 43 -14.26 -0.06 22.54
N PRO A 44 -14.51 -0.09 23.86
CA PRO A 44 -14.37 -1.30 24.67
C PRO A 44 -15.31 -2.46 24.34
N ARG A 45 -16.41 -2.17 23.62
CA ARG A 45 -17.38 -3.15 23.12
C ARG A 45 -17.29 -3.31 21.60
N GLY A 46 -16.21 -2.83 20.99
CA GLY A 46 -15.92 -3.03 19.58
C GLY A 46 -15.76 -4.51 19.25
N MET A 47 -16.19 -4.91 18.07
CA MET A 47 -16.10 -6.29 17.60
C MET A 47 -14.81 -6.53 16.81
N ASP A 48 -14.08 -7.58 17.18
CA ASP A 48 -12.89 -8.04 16.47
C ASP A 48 -13.21 -8.45 15.04
N LYS A 49 -12.24 -8.26 14.14
CA LYS A 49 -12.33 -8.66 12.74
C LYS A 49 -11.42 -9.85 12.48
N MET A 50 -12.00 -10.89 11.91
CA MET A 50 -11.28 -12.03 11.36
C MET A 50 -11.00 -11.77 9.88
N ILE A 51 -9.73 -11.78 9.51
CA ILE A 51 -9.26 -11.50 8.14
C ILE A 51 -8.48 -12.72 7.66
N GLU A 52 -8.95 -13.33 6.57
CA GLU A 52 -8.20 -14.36 5.85
C GLU A 52 -7.37 -13.69 4.75
N THR A 53 -6.05 -13.83 4.85
CA THR A 53 -5.14 -13.30 3.83
C THR A 53 -5.11 -14.20 2.59
N GLY A 54 -4.57 -13.71 1.47
CA GLY A 54 -4.43 -14.51 0.24
C GLY A 54 -3.57 -15.78 0.40
N LYS A 55 -2.81 -15.91 1.49
CA LYS A 55 -2.03 -17.11 1.86
C LYS A 55 -2.81 -18.09 2.74
N LYS A 56 -4.11 -17.86 2.99
CA LYS A 56 -4.98 -18.59 3.94
C LYS A 56 -4.53 -18.50 5.40
N GLU A 57 -3.75 -17.48 5.73
CA GLU A 57 -3.43 -17.16 7.13
C GLU A 57 -4.57 -16.32 7.71
N VAL A 58 -5.05 -16.72 8.89
CA VAL A 58 -6.14 -16.05 9.59
C VAL A 58 -5.54 -15.11 10.63
N VAL A 59 -5.90 -13.82 10.56
CA VAL A 59 -5.53 -12.82 11.56
C VAL A 59 -6.81 -12.31 12.22
N VAL A 60 -6.82 -12.27 13.55
CA VAL A 60 -7.91 -11.67 14.34
C VAL A 60 -7.37 -10.43 15.02
N SER A 61 -8.06 -9.30 14.84
CA SER A 61 -7.63 -8.00 15.37
C SER A 61 -8.80 -7.08 15.65
N ASN A 62 -8.67 -6.28 16.71
CA ASN A 62 -9.51 -5.11 16.96
C ASN A 62 -8.88 -3.81 16.41
N ASP A 63 -7.54 -3.77 16.37
CA ASP A 63 -6.76 -2.61 15.96
C ASP A 63 -7.02 -2.25 14.48
N GLY A 64 -7.41 -0.99 14.26
CA GLY A 64 -7.75 -0.43 12.95
C GLY A 64 -6.57 -0.46 11.97
N ALA A 65 -5.34 -0.25 12.43
CA ALA A 65 -4.16 -0.26 11.55
C ALA A 65 -3.91 -1.68 11.01
N THR A 66 -3.97 -2.68 11.89
CA THR A 66 -3.82 -4.09 11.51
C THR A 66 -4.96 -4.56 10.59
N ILE A 67 -6.20 -4.14 10.86
CA ILE A 67 -7.35 -4.45 10.00
C ILE A 67 -7.12 -3.90 8.59
N LEU A 68 -6.78 -2.61 8.50
CA LEU A 68 -6.61 -1.92 7.22
C LEU A 68 -5.38 -2.37 6.44
N LYS A 69 -4.30 -2.76 7.12
CA LYS A 69 -3.08 -3.29 6.49
C LYS A 69 -3.30 -4.66 5.84
N ASN A 70 -4.12 -5.51 6.46
CA ASN A 70 -4.45 -6.83 5.94
C ASN A 70 -5.64 -6.82 4.97
N MET A 71 -6.45 -5.76 4.98
CA MET A 71 -7.53 -5.56 4.02
C MET A 71 -6.98 -5.16 2.65
N SER A 72 -7.36 -5.89 1.60
CA SER A 72 -6.96 -5.56 0.22
C SER A 72 -7.75 -4.38 -0.34
N VAL A 73 -7.31 -3.16 -0.03
CA VAL A 73 -7.96 -1.91 -0.46
C VAL A 73 -7.47 -1.50 -1.86
N MET A 74 -8.37 -1.54 -2.84
CA MET A 74 -8.03 -1.23 -4.25
C MET A 74 -8.15 0.26 -4.60
N HIS A 75 -9.07 0.99 -3.96
CA HIS A 75 -9.35 2.38 -4.32
C HIS A 75 -8.28 3.32 -3.74
N PRO A 76 -7.63 4.21 -4.52
CA PRO A 76 -6.56 5.07 -4.02
C PRO A 76 -6.96 5.94 -2.82
N ALA A 77 -8.15 6.56 -2.87
CA ALA A 77 -8.66 7.36 -1.74
C ALA A 77 -8.85 6.54 -0.46
N ALA A 78 -9.20 5.26 -0.59
CA ALA A 78 -9.37 4.38 0.55
C ALA A 78 -8.01 3.89 1.08
N ARG A 79 -7.01 3.71 0.21
CA ARG A 79 -5.62 3.44 0.62
C ARG A 79 -5.04 4.59 1.44
N MET A 80 -5.40 5.84 1.15
CA MET A 80 -4.99 6.97 1.98
C MET A 80 -5.48 6.85 3.45
N LEU A 81 -6.62 6.19 3.71
CA LEU A 81 -7.06 5.91 5.08
C LEU A 81 -6.22 4.81 5.76
N VAL A 82 -5.70 3.86 4.98
CA VAL A 82 -4.74 2.85 5.48
C VAL A 82 -3.45 3.55 5.91
N ASP A 83 -2.93 4.45 5.07
CA ASP A 83 -1.72 5.23 5.35
C ASP A 83 -1.93 6.18 6.54
N LEU A 84 -3.13 6.77 6.67
CA LEU A 84 -3.54 7.59 7.82
C LEU A 84 -3.50 6.79 9.14
N SER A 85 -4.09 5.60 9.14
CA SER A 85 -4.08 4.73 10.32
C SER A 85 -2.66 4.29 10.69
N ALA A 86 -1.80 4.03 9.70
CA ALA A 86 -0.40 3.69 9.93
C ALA A 86 0.42 4.87 10.46
N ALA A 87 0.13 6.10 10.02
CA ALA A 87 0.77 7.30 10.56
C ALA A 87 0.43 7.51 12.05
N GLN A 88 -0.86 7.33 12.40
CA GLN A 88 -1.31 7.40 13.80
C GLN A 88 -0.66 6.33 14.68
N ASP A 89 -0.50 5.12 14.15
CA ASP A 89 0.17 4.00 14.83
C ASP A 89 1.65 4.33 15.15
N VAL A 90 2.37 4.92 14.21
CA VAL A 90 3.77 5.31 14.42
C VAL A 90 3.89 6.49 15.40
N GLU A 91 3.07 7.52 15.26
CA GLU A 91 3.19 8.76 16.02
C GLU A 91 2.73 8.61 17.47
N ALA A 92 1.49 8.12 17.64
CA ALA A 92 0.86 7.92 18.93
C ALA A 92 0.86 6.44 19.33
N GLY A 93 0.49 5.53 18.41
CA GLY A 93 0.37 4.09 18.66
C GLY A 93 -0.88 3.70 19.45
N ASP A 94 -1.85 4.61 19.51
CA ASP A 94 -3.23 4.33 19.90
C ASP A 94 -4.16 5.26 19.08
N GLY A 95 -5.45 4.98 19.03
CA GLY A 95 -6.43 5.76 18.29
C GLY A 95 -6.43 5.53 16.78
N THR A 96 -5.79 4.44 16.31
CA THR A 96 -5.75 4.02 14.90
C THR A 96 -7.14 3.85 14.28
N THR A 97 -8.10 3.31 15.03
CA THR A 97 -9.50 3.23 14.62
C THR A 97 -10.18 4.60 14.63
N SER A 98 -9.96 5.39 15.69
CA SER A 98 -10.60 6.70 15.88
C SER A 98 -10.25 7.68 14.76
N VAL A 99 -8.98 7.74 14.35
CA VAL A 99 -8.53 8.66 13.30
C VAL A 99 -9.22 8.40 11.95
N VAL A 100 -9.46 7.13 11.61
CA VAL A 100 -10.14 6.74 10.38
C VAL A 100 -11.63 7.06 10.43
N VAL A 101 -12.28 6.82 11.58
CA VAL A 101 -13.70 7.16 11.80
C VAL A 101 -13.93 8.67 11.75
N ILE A 102 -13.05 9.47 12.36
CA ILE A 102 -13.10 10.93 12.29
C ILE A 102 -12.93 11.40 10.84
N ALA A 103 -11.95 10.88 10.10
CA ALA A 103 -11.75 11.22 8.70
C ALA A 103 -12.98 10.88 7.83
N GLY A 104 -13.60 9.72 8.04
CA GLY A 104 -14.84 9.32 7.36
C GLY A 104 -16.01 10.27 7.64
N SER A 105 -16.16 10.69 8.90
CA SER A 105 -17.19 11.65 9.31
C SER A 105 -16.95 13.06 8.73
N LEU A 106 -15.70 13.53 8.74
CA LEU A 106 -15.30 14.79 8.12
C LEU A 106 -15.55 14.79 6.60
N LEU A 107 -15.30 13.68 5.91
CA LEU A 107 -15.64 13.53 4.50
C LEU A 107 -17.16 13.56 4.26
N ALA A 108 -17.96 12.96 5.15
CA ALA A 108 -19.42 13.05 5.07
C ALA A 108 -19.93 14.48 5.33
N ALA A 109 -19.30 15.22 6.25
CA ALA A 109 -19.59 16.63 6.46
C ALA A 109 -19.20 17.46 5.22
N ALA A 110 -18.04 17.20 4.62
CA ALA A 110 -17.61 17.86 3.39
C ALA A 110 -18.56 17.57 2.22
N GLU A 111 -19.07 16.35 2.08
CA GLU A 111 -20.08 15.97 1.08
C GLU A 111 -21.34 16.86 1.17
N LYS A 112 -21.86 17.06 2.39
CA LYS A 112 -23.01 17.96 2.63
C LYS A 112 -22.72 19.40 2.21
N LEU A 113 -21.49 19.88 2.44
CA LEU A 113 -21.05 21.22 2.05
C LEU A 113 -20.86 21.36 0.53
N LEU A 114 -20.29 20.34 -0.12
CA LEU A 114 -20.14 20.29 -1.58
C LEU A 114 -21.51 20.33 -2.28
N ASN A 115 -22.50 19.60 -1.74
CA ASN A 115 -23.87 19.60 -2.27
C ASN A 115 -24.57 20.96 -2.12
N LYS A 116 -24.15 21.80 -1.16
CA LYS A 116 -24.59 23.19 -1.02
C LYS A 116 -23.88 24.16 -1.99
N GLY A 117 -22.99 23.67 -2.85
CA GLY A 117 -22.30 24.46 -3.89
C GLY A 117 -21.04 25.18 -3.41
N ILE A 118 -20.52 24.84 -2.23
CA ILE A 118 -19.31 25.43 -1.67
C ILE A 118 -18.07 24.87 -2.37
N HIS A 119 -17.07 25.72 -2.62
CA HIS A 119 -15.83 25.31 -3.27
C HIS A 119 -14.98 24.38 -2.37
N PRO A 120 -14.44 23.25 -2.89
CA PRO A 120 -13.64 22.30 -2.10
C PRO A 120 -12.45 22.93 -1.35
N THR A 121 -11.74 23.87 -1.98
CA THR A 121 -10.61 24.58 -1.35
C THR A 121 -11.03 25.38 -0.13
N GLN A 122 -12.22 26.00 -0.17
CA GLN A 122 -12.73 26.75 0.97
C GLN A 122 -13.06 25.80 2.12
N ILE A 123 -13.68 24.65 1.83
CA ILE A 123 -13.96 23.60 2.84
C ILE A 123 -12.65 23.15 3.49
N ALA A 124 -11.64 22.84 2.68
CA ALA A 124 -10.31 22.45 3.13
C ALA A 124 -9.67 23.49 4.07
N GLU A 125 -9.72 24.77 3.73
CA GLU A 125 -9.19 25.85 4.59
C GLU A 125 -10.03 26.05 5.86
N GLY A 126 -11.37 25.95 5.75
CA GLY A 126 -12.27 26.05 6.89
C GLY A 126 -12.06 24.93 7.91
N PHE A 127 -11.86 23.70 7.43
CA PHE A 127 -11.55 22.55 8.28
C PHE A 127 -10.17 22.68 8.94
N GLN A 128 -9.17 23.21 8.24
CA GLN A 128 -7.86 23.47 8.84
C GLN A 128 -7.95 24.42 10.04
N HIS A 129 -8.65 25.54 9.87
CA HIS A 129 -8.83 26.50 10.97
C HIS A 129 -9.64 25.90 12.12
N ALA A 130 -10.65 25.07 11.84
CA ALA A 130 -11.41 24.37 12.85
C ALA A 130 -10.53 23.37 13.65
N ALA A 131 -9.64 22.64 12.97
CA ALA A 131 -8.71 21.72 13.61
C ALA A 131 -7.72 22.44 14.54
N ILE A 132 -7.18 23.60 14.12
CA ILE A 132 -6.29 24.41 14.97
C ILE A 132 -7.00 24.87 16.24
N GLU A 133 -8.25 25.34 16.14
CA GLU A 133 -9.03 25.73 17.33
C GLU A 133 -9.45 24.52 18.17
N ALA A 134 -9.69 23.36 17.56
CA ALA A 134 -9.98 22.12 18.26
C ALA A 134 -8.80 21.63 19.12
N VAL A 135 -7.58 21.70 18.59
CA VAL A 135 -6.35 21.33 19.33
C VAL A 135 -6.16 22.26 20.53
N LYS A 136 -6.41 23.57 20.39
CA LYS A 136 -6.36 24.50 21.52
C LYS A 136 -7.37 24.12 22.61
N ALA A 137 -8.61 23.80 22.22
CA ALA A 137 -9.64 23.38 23.17
C ALA A 137 -9.26 22.06 23.88
N LEU A 138 -8.53 21.15 23.23
CA LEU A 138 -7.98 19.95 23.86
C LEU A 138 -6.87 20.27 24.88
N GLU A 139 -5.98 21.21 24.56
CA GLU A 139 -4.92 21.64 25.46
C GLU A 139 -5.50 22.32 26.71
N ASP A 140 -6.58 23.10 26.58
CA ASP A 140 -7.26 23.78 27.68
C ASP A 140 -7.89 22.82 28.71
N ILE A 141 -8.37 21.65 28.28
CA ILE A 141 -8.96 20.62 29.18
C ILE A 141 -7.93 19.62 29.70
N SER A 142 -6.67 19.75 29.28
CA SER A 142 -5.64 18.78 29.59
C SER A 142 -5.15 18.88 31.05
N ILE A 143 -4.89 17.72 31.65
CA ILE A 143 -4.41 17.57 33.01
C ILE A 143 -2.91 17.24 32.93
N PRO A 144 -2.01 18.17 33.30
CA PRO A 144 -0.58 17.91 33.26
C PRO A 144 -0.20 16.85 34.29
N ILE A 145 0.74 15.97 33.93
CA ILE A 145 1.21 14.87 34.79
C ILE A 145 2.73 14.87 34.94
N SER A 146 3.22 14.35 36.06
CA SER A 146 4.64 13.99 36.21
C SER A 146 4.85 12.49 36.00
N LEU A 147 6.03 12.11 35.49
CA LEU A 147 6.36 10.70 35.23
C LEU A 147 6.55 9.89 36.52
N ASP A 148 6.77 10.56 37.66
CA ASP A 148 6.86 9.92 38.98
C ASP A 148 5.52 9.35 39.45
N GLN A 149 4.40 9.82 38.89
CA GLN A 149 3.06 9.35 39.23
C GLN A 149 2.74 8.03 38.53
N ARG A 150 3.33 6.94 39.05
CA ARG A 150 3.13 5.57 38.55
C ARG A 150 1.65 5.20 38.40
N GLU A 151 0.80 5.61 39.34
CA GLU A 151 -0.63 5.26 39.33
C GLU A 151 -1.35 5.82 38.09
N SER A 152 -1.04 7.06 37.69
CA SER A 152 -1.61 7.70 36.49
C SER A 152 -1.19 6.98 35.21
N LEU A 153 0.08 6.55 35.13
CA LEU A 153 0.60 5.76 34.01
C LEU A 153 -0.10 4.40 33.91
N LEU A 154 -0.28 3.70 35.04
CA LEU A 154 -0.98 2.43 35.10
C LEU A 154 -2.45 2.55 34.65
N LYS A 155 -3.13 3.63 35.05
CA LYS A 155 -4.52 3.91 34.62
C LYS A 155 -4.60 4.12 33.11
N SER A 156 -3.66 4.86 32.53
CA SER A 156 -3.64 5.10 31.07
C SER A 156 -3.36 3.81 30.29
N ALA A 157 -2.37 3.00 30.71
CA ALA A 157 -2.07 1.72 30.07
C ALA A 157 -3.26 0.74 30.18
N SER A 158 -3.87 0.64 31.36
CA SER A 158 -5.05 -0.20 31.58
C SER A 158 -6.21 0.21 30.68
N THR A 159 -6.44 1.52 30.51
CA THR A 159 -7.50 2.05 29.65
C THR A 159 -7.34 1.60 28.20
N SER A 160 -6.14 1.65 27.64
CA SER A 160 -5.86 1.23 26.26
C SER A 160 -6.03 -0.28 26.03
N LEU A 161 -5.70 -1.09 27.05
CA LEU A 161 -5.83 -2.56 26.97
C LEU A 161 -7.28 -3.05 27.11
N ASN A 162 -8.18 -2.25 27.68
CA ASN A 162 -9.54 -2.68 28.03
C ASN A 162 -10.45 -2.99 26.82
N SER A 163 -10.13 -2.53 25.61
CA SER A 163 -10.90 -2.84 24.40
C SER A 163 -10.42 -4.09 23.66
N LYS A 164 -9.38 -4.76 24.15
CA LYS A 164 -8.71 -5.86 23.44
C LYS A 164 -9.03 -7.20 24.07
N ILE A 165 -8.66 -8.28 23.38
CA ILE A 165 -8.79 -9.66 23.87
C ILE A 165 -8.07 -9.84 25.22
N VAL A 166 -6.97 -9.10 25.44
CA VAL A 166 -6.19 -9.13 26.69
C VAL A 166 -6.76 -8.27 27.83
N SER A 167 -7.96 -7.70 27.68
CA SER A 167 -8.59 -6.82 28.69
C SER A 167 -8.66 -7.43 30.09
N GLN A 168 -8.94 -8.74 30.18
CA GLN A 168 -8.97 -9.49 31.45
C GLN A 168 -7.59 -9.54 32.14
N TYR A 169 -6.52 -9.50 31.36
CA TYR A 169 -5.12 -9.56 31.81
C TYR A 169 -4.46 -8.18 31.92
N SER A 170 -5.24 -7.10 31.80
CA SER A 170 -4.74 -5.72 31.88
C SER A 170 -4.02 -5.43 33.20
N ALA A 171 -4.41 -6.08 34.30
CA ALA A 171 -3.75 -5.94 35.60
C ALA A 171 -2.29 -6.43 35.59
N THR A 172 -1.95 -7.42 34.78
CA THR A 172 -0.59 -7.98 34.64
C THR A 172 0.21 -7.24 33.57
N LEU A 173 -0.42 -6.92 32.43
CA LEU A 173 0.25 -6.28 31.30
C LEU A 173 0.53 -4.79 31.52
N SER A 174 -0.34 -4.07 32.24
CA SER A 174 -0.15 -2.61 32.44
C SER A 174 1.11 -2.29 33.25
N PRO A 175 1.41 -2.95 34.38
CA PRO A 175 2.68 -2.77 35.08
C PRO A 175 3.90 -3.08 34.20
N ILE A 176 3.85 -4.17 33.44
CA ILE A 176 4.94 -4.56 32.54
C ILE A 176 5.22 -3.46 31.51
N ALA A 177 4.19 -2.89 30.90
CA ALA A 177 4.35 -1.81 29.92
C ALA A 177 4.96 -0.55 30.55
N VAL A 178 4.46 -0.15 31.73
CA VAL A 178 4.97 1.02 32.46
C VAL A 178 6.42 0.81 32.90
N ASP A 179 6.74 -0.34 33.49
CA ASP A 179 8.09 -0.67 33.94
C ASP A 179 9.09 -0.74 32.79
N SER A 180 8.69 -1.31 31.66
CA SER A 180 9.54 -1.40 30.48
C SER A 180 9.90 -0.01 29.94
N VAL A 181 8.93 0.90 29.85
CA VAL A 181 9.19 2.26 29.35
C VAL A 181 10.00 3.07 30.36
N LEU A 182 9.66 3.01 31.65
CA LEU A 182 10.42 3.71 32.70
C LEU A 182 11.87 3.22 32.80
N GLN A 183 12.12 1.93 32.54
CA GLN A 183 13.47 1.38 32.48
C GLN A 183 14.26 1.99 31.33
N VAL A 184 13.67 2.17 30.15
CA VAL A 184 14.36 2.70 28.96
C VAL A 184 14.52 4.22 29.00
N THR A 185 13.55 4.95 29.55
CA THR A 185 13.56 6.41 29.60
C THR A 185 14.69 6.96 30.47
N ASP A 186 15.38 8.00 29.99
CA ASP A 186 16.17 8.87 30.86
C ASP A 186 15.42 10.16 31.18
N LEU A 187 15.13 10.37 32.47
CA LEU A 187 14.22 11.41 32.95
C LEU A 187 14.72 12.84 32.66
N ASP A 188 16.03 13.01 32.46
CA ASP A 188 16.71 14.30 32.31
C ASP A 188 16.95 14.71 30.84
N THR A 189 16.98 13.75 29.91
CA THR A 189 17.48 13.97 28.53
C THR A 189 16.43 13.71 27.46
N ASP A 190 15.49 12.78 27.68
CA ASP A 190 14.67 12.24 26.60
C ASP A 190 13.27 12.85 26.53
N ASN A 191 12.99 13.52 25.40
CA ASN A 191 11.64 13.95 25.00
C ASN A 191 10.90 12.87 24.17
N ASN A 192 11.55 11.76 23.84
CA ASN A 192 10.95 10.66 23.09
C ASN A 192 11.61 9.34 23.48
N VAL A 193 10.82 8.26 23.49
CA VAL A 193 11.28 6.91 23.79
C VAL A 193 11.32 6.11 22.50
N ASP A 194 12.44 5.48 22.22
CA ASP A 194 12.53 4.50 21.15
C ASP A 194 11.98 3.15 21.64
N ILE A 195 10.87 2.71 21.05
CA ILE A 195 10.25 1.43 21.39
C ILE A 195 11.12 0.26 20.90
N SER A 196 12.04 0.49 19.94
CA SER A 196 12.96 -0.55 19.46
C SER A 196 13.91 -1.07 20.55
N ASP A 197 14.11 -0.28 21.62
CA ASP A 197 14.89 -0.67 22.79
C ASP A 197 14.11 -1.57 23.77
N ILE A 198 12.81 -1.80 23.53
CA ILE A 198 11.95 -2.75 24.25
C ILE A 198 11.65 -3.93 23.31
N ARG A 199 12.32 -5.07 23.51
CA ARG A 199 12.10 -6.26 22.68
C ARG A 199 11.02 -7.14 23.30
N ILE A 200 9.99 -7.44 22.51
CA ILE A 200 8.96 -8.42 22.87
C ILE A 200 9.33 -9.74 22.20
N VAL A 201 9.54 -10.80 23.00
CA VAL A 201 9.79 -12.15 22.50
C VAL A 201 8.55 -13.00 22.76
N LYS A 202 7.95 -13.48 21.69
CA LYS A 202 6.76 -14.32 21.74
C LYS A 202 7.12 -15.80 21.76
N LYS A 203 6.56 -16.54 22.71
CA LYS A 203 6.76 -17.99 22.81
C LYS A 203 5.43 -18.69 23.09
N LEU A 204 5.12 -19.66 22.22
CA LEU A 204 3.98 -20.55 22.39
C LEU A 204 4.05 -21.34 23.70
N GLY A 205 2.88 -21.57 24.30
CA GLY A 205 2.70 -22.30 25.54
C GLY A 205 2.44 -21.40 26.75
N GLY A 206 1.83 -21.95 27.79
CA GLY A 206 1.38 -21.21 28.96
C GLY A 206 0.13 -20.37 28.71
N THR A 207 -0.17 -19.47 29.65
CA THR A 207 -1.25 -18.47 29.55
C THR A 207 -0.64 -17.07 29.39
N ILE A 208 -1.48 -16.06 29.11
CA ILE A 208 -1.03 -14.67 29.04
C ILE A 208 -0.52 -14.18 30.40
N GLU A 209 -1.02 -14.74 31.50
CA GLU A 209 -0.59 -14.39 32.87
C GLU A 209 0.87 -14.75 33.15
N ASP A 210 1.43 -15.73 32.43
CA ASP A 210 2.84 -16.12 32.52
C ASP A 210 3.78 -15.10 31.82
N THR A 211 3.23 -14.02 31.27
CA THR A 211 4.00 -12.95 30.64
C THR A 211 4.77 -12.16 31.69
N GLN A 212 6.07 -11.97 31.48
CA GLN A 212 6.95 -11.33 32.46
C GLN A 212 7.97 -10.39 31.82
N LEU A 213 8.27 -9.30 32.54
CA LEU A 213 9.40 -8.43 32.24
C LEU A 213 10.69 -9.09 32.73
N ILE A 214 11.65 -9.31 31.84
CA ILE A 214 12.94 -9.89 32.16
C ILE A 214 13.97 -8.78 32.32
N SER A 215 14.66 -8.76 33.47
CA SER A 215 15.81 -7.90 33.72
C SER A 215 17.04 -8.45 32.98
N GLY A 216 17.12 -8.18 31.67
CA GLY A 216 18.18 -8.65 30.81
C GLY A 216 17.76 -8.73 29.35
N LEU A 217 18.53 -9.49 28.57
CA LEU A 217 18.27 -9.74 27.16
C LEU A 217 17.68 -11.14 26.99
N LEU A 218 16.63 -11.25 26.18
CA LEU A 218 15.97 -12.51 25.85
C LEU A 218 16.15 -12.83 24.36
N LEU A 219 16.58 -14.06 24.07
CA LEU A 219 16.76 -14.53 22.69
C LEU A 219 15.74 -15.61 22.35
N ASN A 220 15.19 -15.53 21.14
CA ASN A 220 14.24 -16.52 20.63
C ASN A 220 14.96 -17.81 20.18
N GLN A 221 16.20 -17.68 19.73
CA GLN A 221 17.02 -18.77 19.22
C GLN A 221 17.45 -19.72 20.33
N ASN A 222 17.58 -21.00 19.99
CA ASN A 222 17.98 -22.05 20.93
C ASN A 222 19.51 -22.21 20.96
N VAL A 223 20.03 -22.79 22.05
CA VAL A 223 21.45 -23.15 22.13
C VAL A 223 21.72 -24.36 21.25
N VAL A 224 22.86 -24.34 20.56
CA VAL A 224 23.28 -25.48 19.73
C VAL A 224 23.82 -26.61 20.62
N THR A 225 22.95 -27.59 20.91
CA THR A 225 23.28 -28.75 21.76
C THR A 225 23.80 -29.98 20.97
N SER A 226 23.72 -29.96 19.64
CA SER A 226 24.06 -31.11 18.78
C SER A 226 25.48 -31.66 18.96
N ALA A 227 26.43 -30.82 19.40
CA ALA A 227 27.82 -31.20 19.65
C ALA A 227 28.15 -31.39 21.15
N GLY A 228 27.15 -31.36 22.04
CA GLY A 228 27.35 -31.44 23.49
C GLY A 228 27.86 -30.15 24.15
N GLY A 229 27.52 -28.98 23.57
CA GLY A 229 27.89 -27.67 24.12
C GLY A 229 27.18 -27.36 25.45
N PRO A 230 27.72 -26.43 26.26
CA PRO A 230 27.11 -26.04 27.54
C PRO A 230 25.81 -25.25 27.33
N SER A 231 24.76 -25.57 28.10
CA SER A 231 23.47 -24.86 28.12
C SER A 231 23.39 -23.75 29.16
N ARG A 232 24.37 -23.67 30.07
CA ARG A 232 24.48 -22.63 31.10
C ARG A 232 25.93 -22.19 31.28
N ILE A 233 26.15 -20.88 31.34
CA ILE A 233 27.46 -20.26 31.57
C ILE A 233 27.32 -19.12 32.58
N GLU A 234 28.17 -19.14 33.61
CA GLU A 234 28.34 -18.05 34.57
C GLU A 234 29.52 -17.17 34.18
N LYS A 235 29.41 -15.86 34.41
CA LYS A 235 30.40 -14.82 34.03
C LYS A 235 30.82 -14.94 32.57
N ALA A 236 29.82 -14.82 31.70
CA ALA A 236 29.97 -14.94 30.27
C ALA A 236 30.62 -13.70 29.66
N LYS A 237 31.62 -13.94 28.79
CA LYS A 237 32.08 -12.96 27.79
C LYS A 237 31.42 -13.30 26.45
N ILE A 238 30.61 -12.38 25.95
CA ILE A 238 29.73 -12.56 24.79
C ILE A 238 30.41 -11.97 23.55
N GLY A 239 30.65 -12.78 22.53
CA GLY A 239 31.09 -12.32 21.22
C GLY A 239 29.97 -12.41 20.19
N LEU A 240 29.71 -11.32 19.47
CA LEU A 240 28.77 -11.30 18.35
C LEU A 240 29.55 -11.32 17.03
N ILE A 241 29.35 -12.39 16.24
CA ILE A 241 30.07 -12.64 15.00
C ILE A 241 29.12 -12.48 13.80
N GLN A 242 29.59 -11.76 12.78
CA GLN A 242 28.91 -11.63 11.48
C GLN A 242 29.52 -12.51 10.38
N PHE A 243 30.75 -13.00 10.56
CA PHE A 243 31.39 -13.96 9.64
C PHE A 243 30.96 -15.41 9.93
N GLN A 244 31.11 -16.31 8.95
CA GLN A 244 30.73 -17.70 9.10
C GLN A 244 31.86 -18.57 9.69
N LEU A 245 31.51 -19.55 10.52
CA LEU A 245 32.40 -20.61 11.01
C LEU A 245 32.32 -21.86 10.12
N SER A 246 32.59 -21.67 8.84
CA SER A 246 32.58 -22.71 7.81
C SER A 246 33.97 -22.86 7.15
N PRO A 247 34.22 -23.98 6.45
CA PRO A 247 35.39 -24.10 5.58
C PRO A 247 35.46 -22.93 4.57
N PRO A 248 36.66 -22.56 4.11
CA PRO A 248 36.86 -21.42 3.23
C PRO A 248 36.16 -21.67 1.89
N LYS A 249 35.10 -20.89 1.63
CA LYS A 249 34.41 -20.84 0.35
C LYS A 249 34.58 -19.42 -0.20
N PRO A 250 35.18 -19.20 -1.37
CA PRO A 250 35.19 -17.91 -2.06
C PRO A 250 33.78 -17.49 -2.49
N ASP A 251 33.56 -16.18 -2.69
CA ASP A 251 32.27 -15.66 -3.19
C ASP A 251 32.05 -16.00 -4.67
N MET A 252 33.14 -16.24 -5.40
CA MET A 252 33.14 -16.70 -6.78
C MET A 252 33.08 -18.23 -6.85
N GLU A 253 32.54 -18.76 -7.95
CA GLU A 253 32.57 -20.19 -8.22
C GLU A 253 34.00 -20.73 -8.17
N ASN A 254 34.24 -21.70 -7.28
CA ASN A 254 35.53 -22.35 -7.13
C ASN A 254 35.41 -23.86 -7.38
N GLN A 255 36.37 -24.43 -8.10
CA GLN A 255 36.50 -25.88 -8.26
C GLN A 255 37.82 -26.33 -7.63
N ILE A 256 37.74 -27.25 -6.67
CA ILE A 256 38.91 -27.88 -6.08
C ILE A 256 39.22 -29.13 -6.92
N VAL A 257 40.24 -29.03 -7.78
CA VAL A 257 40.69 -30.16 -8.61
C VAL A 257 41.65 -31.02 -7.80
N VAL A 258 41.29 -32.29 -7.63
CA VAL A 258 42.11 -33.27 -6.89
C VAL A 258 42.72 -34.26 -7.88
N ASN A 259 44.04 -34.20 -8.03
CA ASN A 259 44.77 -35.02 -9.01
C ASN A 259 45.34 -36.32 -8.41
N ASP A 260 45.53 -36.37 -7.08
CA ASP A 260 46.11 -37.52 -6.37
C ASP A 260 45.28 -37.81 -5.10
N TYR A 261 45.08 -39.09 -4.79
CA TYR A 261 44.40 -39.54 -3.58
C TYR A 261 45.06 -38.97 -2.30
N ARG A 262 46.38 -38.79 -2.28
CA ARG A 262 47.10 -38.18 -1.14
C ARG A 262 46.72 -36.71 -0.91
N GLN A 263 46.22 -36.01 -1.93
CA GLN A 263 45.77 -34.63 -1.80
C GLN A 263 44.44 -34.53 -1.06
N MET A 264 43.57 -35.56 -1.13
CA MET A 264 42.32 -35.60 -0.36
C MET A 264 42.57 -35.47 1.14
N ASP A 265 43.51 -36.24 1.69
CA ASP A 265 43.87 -36.19 3.11
C ASP A 265 44.46 -34.83 3.51
N ARG A 266 45.17 -34.15 2.61
CA ARG A 266 45.72 -32.81 2.87
C ARG A 266 44.61 -31.77 2.94
N ILE A 267 43.67 -31.80 1.99
CA ILE A 267 42.53 -30.89 1.95
C ILE A 267 41.70 -31.02 3.23
N LEU A 268 41.34 -32.24 3.63
CA LEU A 268 40.58 -32.48 4.86
C LEU A 268 41.33 -32.00 6.12
N LYS A 269 42.66 -32.14 6.16
CA LYS A 269 43.48 -31.63 7.26
C LYS A 269 43.55 -30.11 7.27
N GLU A 270 43.66 -29.47 6.11
CA GLU A 270 43.69 -28.00 5.98
C GLU A 270 42.36 -27.38 6.39
N GLU A 271 41.22 -27.92 5.94
CA GLU A 271 39.89 -27.45 6.37
C GLU A 271 39.74 -27.55 7.89
N ARG A 272 40.16 -28.68 8.46
CA ARG A 272 40.13 -28.89 9.91
C ARG A 272 41.04 -27.91 10.65
N ASN A 273 42.24 -27.67 10.15
CA ASN A 273 43.20 -26.74 10.74
C ASN A 273 42.73 -25.29 10.64
N TYR A 274 42.09 -24.91 9.53
CA TYR A 274 41.49 -23.60 9.34
C TYR A 274 40.42 -23.33 10.42
N LEU A 275 39.45 -24.23 10.56
CA LEU A 275 38.40 -24.13 11.59
C LEU A 275 39.00 -24.12 13.00
N LEU A 276 40.01 -24.97 13.25
CA LEU A 276 40.70 -25.01 14.54
C LEU A 276 41.40 -23.69 14.86
N ASN A 277 42.01 -23.03 13.87
CA ASN A 277 42.68 -21.75 14.04
C ASN A 277 41.68 -20.63 14.36
N LEU A 278 40.52 -20.60 13.69
CA LEU A 278 39.43 -19.66 14.02
C LEU A 278 38.98 -19.82 15.48
N VAL A 279 38.68 -21.06 15.87
CA VAL A 279 38.20 -21.37 17.23
C VAL A 279 39.27 -21.08 18.30
N LYS A 280 40.55 -21.31 18.01
CA LYS A 280 41.66 -20.93 18.88
C LYS A 280 41.75 -19.42 19.10
N LYS A 281 41.54 -18.61 18.06
CA LYS A 281 41.51 -17.14 18.18
C LYS A 281 40.37 -16.67 19.08
N ILE A 282 39.17 -17.24 18.88
CA ILE A 282 37.99 -16.96 19.73
C ILE A 282 38.30 -17.27 21.21
N LYS A 283 38.92 -18.43 21.48
CA LYS A 283 39.29 -18.80 22.85
C LYS A 283 40.40 -17.94 23.43
N LYS A 284 41.38 -17.53 22.61
CA LYS A 284 42.50 -16.65 23.04
C LYS A 284 42.01 -15.29 23.51
N ALA A 285 40.97 -14.75 22.88
CA ALA A 285 40.31 -13.52 23.33
C ALA A 285 39.43 -13.71 24.59
N GLY A 286 39.28 -14.95 25.08
CA GLY A 286 38.54 -15.24 26.32
C GLY A 286 37.02 -15.32 26.15
N CYS A 287 36.52 -15.43 24.91
CA CYS A 287 35.09 -15.53 24.64
C CYS A 287 34.54 -16.89 25.14
N ASN A 288 33.41 -16.84 25.86
CA ASN A 288 32.74 -18.03 26.41
C ASN A 288 31.36 -18.28 25.78
N VAL A 289 30.72 -17.23 25.25
CA VAL A 289 29.42 -17.33 24.58
C VAL A 289 29.51 -16.66 23.22
N LEU A 290 29.06 -17.36 22.19
CA LEU A 290 29.16 -16.93 20.80
C LEU A 290 27.77 -16.79 20.19
N LEU A 291 27.46 -15.59 19.74
CA LEU A 291 26.27 -15.26 18.98
C LEU A 291 26.66 -15.14 17.51
N ILE A 292 26.02 -15.92 16.63
CA ILE A 292 26.34 -15.97 15.21
C ILE A 292 25.15 -15.47 14.41
N GLN A 293 25.39 -14.46 13.58
CA GLN A 293 24.40 -13.92 12.67
C GLN A 293 23.96 -14.99 11.64
N LYS A 294 22.67 -15.01 11.33
CA LYS A 294 22.11 -15.84 10.27
C LYS A 294 22.74 -15.49 8.93
N SER A 295 23.30 -16.50 8.27
CA SER A 295 23.89 -16.38 6.93
C SER A 295 23.03 -17.15 5.93
N ILE A 296 22.49 -16.45 4.94
CA ILE A 296 21.69 -17.03 3.85
C ILE A 296 22.54 -17.49 2.66
N LEU A 297 23.73 -16.90 2.50
CA LEU A 297 24.61 -17.18 1.36
C LEU A 297 25.45 -18.44 1.58
N ARG A 298 25.76 -18.74 2.85
CA ARG A 298 26.63 -19.84 3.28
C ARG A 298 26.20 -20.39 4.62
N ASP A 299 26.62 -21.62 4.90
CA ASP A 299 26.47 -22.25 6.21
C ASP A 299 27.13 -21.38 7.29
N ALA A 300 26.34 -20.89 8.25
CA ALA A 300 26.85 -20.06 9.35
C ALA A 300 27.81 -20.84 10.27
N VAL A 301 27.55 -22.14 10.46
CA VAL A 301 28.35 -23.06 11.27
C VAL A 301 28.46 -24.42 10.61
N ASN A 302 29.59 -25.08 10.78
CA ASN A 302 29.79 -26.49 10.38
C ASN A 302 29.80 -27.41 11.62
N THR A 303 29.36 -28.67 11.50
CA THR A 303 29.39 -29.69 12.56
C THR A 303 30.78 -29.83 13.21
N LEU A 304 31.85 -29.79 12.40
CA LEU A 304 33.23 -29.82 12.91
C LEU A 304 33.57 -28.59 13.78
N SER A 305 33.10 -27.41 13.38
CA SER A 305 33.32 -26.17 14.15
C SER A 305 32.60 -26.23 15.51
N LEU A 306 31.36 -26.73 15.52
CA LEU A 306 30.57 -26.91 16.75
C LEU A 306 31.24 -27.91 17.70
N HIS A 307 31.81 -28.99 17.17
CA HIS A 307 32.56 -29.95 17.98
C HIS A 307 33.81 -29.32 18.62
N PHE A 308 34.54 -28.46 17.90
CA PHE A 308 35.67 -27.73 18.49
C PHE A 308 35.26 -26.73 19.55
N LEU A 309 34.17 -25.98 19.34
CA LEU A 309 33.63 -25.04 20.31
C LEU A 309 33.13 -25.77 21.58
N SER A 310 32.45 -26.90 21.41
CA SER A 310 31.99 -27.77 22.50
C SER A 310 33.16 -28.27 23.36
N LYS A 311 34.24 -28.77 22.73
CA LYS A 311 35.45 -29.20 23.45
C LYS A 311 36.11 -28.08 24.27
N LEU A 312 35.98 -26.83 23.83
CA LEU A 312 36.46 -25.65 24.54
C LEU A 312 35.44 -25.05 25.54
N LYS A 313 34.28 -25.70 25.70
CA LYS A 313 33.16 -25.29 26.55
C LYS A 313 32.65 -23.88 26.21
N ILE A 314 32.56 -23.56 24.92
CA ILE A 314 31.97 -22.32 24.43
C ILE A 314 30.50 -22.59 24.06
N MET A 315 29.58 -21.80 24.61
CA MET A 315 28.16 -21.83 24.24
C MET A 315 27.99 -21.14 22.89
N VAL A 316 27.17 -21.70 22.01
CA VAL A 316 26.92 -21.16 20.67
C VAL A 316 25.43 -21.02 20.44
N ILE A 317 25.02 -19.83 20.02
CA ILE A 317 23.67 -19.52 19.57
C ILE A 317 23.79 -19.03 18.13
N LYS A 318 23.12 -19.73 17.23
CA LYS A 318 23.14 -19.43 15.79
C LYS A 318 21.81 -18.85 15.34
N ASP A 319 21.78 -18.35 14.12
CA ASP A 319 20.59 -17.81 13.46
C ASP A 319 20.03 -16.54 14.13
N ILE A 320 20.92 -15.69 14.66
CA ILE A 320 20.55 -14.35 15.12
C ILE A 320 20.14 -13.51 13.91
N GLU A 321 18.96 -12.89 13.98
CA GLU A 321 18.44 -12.07 12.90
C GLU A 321 19.15 -10.71 12.85
N ARG A 322 19.17 -10.07 11.68
CA ARG A 322 19.94 -8.82 11.47
C ARG A 322 19.37 -7.65 12.26
N ASP A 323 18.06 -7.59 12.42
CA ASP A 323 17.34 -6.59 13.22
C ASP A 323 17.65 -6.71 14.72
N GLU A 324 18.01 -7.91 15.19
CA GLU A 324 18.32 -8.17 16.60
C GLU A 324 19.72 -7.69 17.01
N ILE A 325 20.64 -7.55 16.05
CA ILE A 325 22.05 -7.21 16.31
C ILE A 325 22.18 -5.90 17.09
N GLU A 326 21.47 -4.86 16.66
CA GLU A 326 21.57 -3.55 17.31
C GLU A 326 21.09 -3.62 18.76
N HIS A 327 19.96 -4.28 19.00
CA HIS A 327 19.40 -4.46 20.34
C HIS A 327 20.32 -5.31 21.23
N ILE A 328 20.92 -6.38 20.70
CA ILE A 328 21.88 -7.22 21.43
C ILE A 328 23.14 -6.43 21.78
N CYS A 329 23.66 -5.64 20.84
CA CYS A 329 24.83 -4.79 21.03
C CYS A 329 24.58 -3.71 22.09
N LYS A 330 23.43 -3.01 22.01
CA LYS A 330 23.02 -2.04 23.03
C LYS A 330 22.86 -2.72 24.38
N SER A 331 22.18 -3.87 24.45
CA SER A 331 21.94 -4.56 25.73
C SER A 331 23.26 -5.01 26.37
N THR A 332 24.03 -5.83 25.67
CA THR A 332 25.22 -6.52 26.22
C THR A 332 26.50 -5.68 26.22
N GLY A 333 26.50 -4.54 25.52
CA GLY A 333 27.69 -3.71 25.28
C GLY A 333 28.68 -4.33 24.29
N CYS A 334 28.37 -5.48 23.68
CA CYS A 334 29.25 -6.11 22.70
C CYS A 334 29.24 -5.33 21.38
N LYS A 335 30.38 -5.34 20.68
CA LYS A 335 30.50 -4.78 19.31
C LYS A 335 30.40 -5.91 18.29
N PRO A 336 29.68 -5.72 17.16
CA PRO A 336 29.60 -6.75 16.14
C PRO A 336 30.96 -6.93 15.46
N ILE A 337 31.38 -8.18 15.28
CA ILE A 337 32.69 -8.56 14.75
C ILE A 337 32.52 -9.11 13.34
N ALA A 338 32.93 -8.32 12.35
CA ALA A 338 32.82 -8.68 10.94
C ALA A 338 33.91 -9.63 10.46
N ASP A 339 35.10 -9.60 11.07
CA ASP A 339 36.24 -10.44 10.70
C ASP A 339 36.97 -11.01 11.92
N ILE A 340 37.54 -12.21 11.77
CA ILE A 340 38.23 -12.93 12.84
C ILE A 340 39.50 -12.21 13.32
N GLU A 341 40.22 -11.50 12.45
CA GLU A 341 41.42 -10.75 12.88
C GLU A 341 41.06 -9.60 13.81
N SER A 342 39.84 -9.10 13.67
CA SER A 342 39.30 -8.04 14.51
C SER A 342 38.66 -8.56 15.80
N PHE A 343 38.75 -9.87 16.08
CA PHE A 343 38.21 -10.52 17.27
C PHE A 343 39.13 -10.31 18.48
N SER A 344 38.81 -9.30 19.28
CA SER A 344 39.59 -8.86 20.43
C SER A 344 38.73 -8.71 21.69
N GLU A 345 39.35 -8.72 22.86
CA GLU A 345 38.65 -8.73 24.16
C GLU A 345 37.82 -7.45 24.40
N ASP A 346 38.23 -6.31 23.86
CA ASP A 346 37.53 -5.01 23.96
C ASP A 346 36.17 -4.98 23.25
N LYS A 347 35.90 -5.93 22.35
CA LYS A 347 34.63 -6.03 21.63
C LYS A 347 33.64 -6.97 22.31
N LEU A 348 34.07 -7.72 23.32
CA LEU A 348 33.23 -8.68 24.01
C LEU A 348 32.30 -7.97 25.00
N GLY A 349 31.03 -8.38 25.00
CA GLY A 349 30.07 -8.00 26.03
C GLY A 349 30.26 -8.84 27.29
N TYR A 350 29.62 -8.44 28.38
CA TYR A 350 29.67 -9.15 29.66
C TYR A 350 28.26 -9.41 30.20
N ALA A 351 28.02 -10.63 30.68
CA ALA A 351 26.81 -11.01 31.42
C ALA A 351 27.16 -11.95 32.59
N ASP A 352 26.47 -11.80 33.73
CA ASP A 352 26.73 -12.64 34.90
C ASP A 352 26.20 -14.07 34.73
N LEU A 353 25.06 -14.26 34.07
CA LEU A 353 24.48 -15.58 33.83
C LEU A 353 23.81 -15.64 32.45
N ILE A 354 24.14 -16.68 31.68
CA ILE A 354 23.41 -17.05 30.46
C ILE A 354 22.96 -18.49 30.59
N GLU A 355 21.67 -18.73 30.49
CA GLU A 355 21.10 -20.07 30.54
C GLU A 355 19.96 -20.27 29.55
N GLU A 356 19.87 -21.48 29.01
CA GLU A 356 18.71 -21.95 28.27
C GLU A 356 17.70 -22.51 29.28
N TYR A 357 16.59 -21.79 29.46
CA TYR A 357 15.49 -22.22 30.31
C TYR A 357 14.43 -22.93 29.45
N GLU A 358 14.07 -24.14 29.84
CA GLU A 358 12.96 -24.88 29.25
C GLU A 358 11.70 -24.66 30.09
N SER A 359 10.68 -24.05 29.48
CA SER A 359 9.42 -23.73 30.15
C SER A 359 8.26 -24.11 29.24
N ASN A 360 7.40 -24.98 29.76
CA ASN A 360 6.19 -25.47 29.09
C ASN A 360 6.47 -26.05 27.68
N GLY A 361 7.58 -26.80 27.55
CA GLY A 361 7.99 -27.44 26.29
C GLY A 361 8.65 -26.49 25.28
N SER A 362 8.89 -25.23 25.65
CA SER A 362 9.59 -24.24 24.82
C SER A 362 10.91 -23.83 25.46
N ARG A 363 11.97 -23.79 24.65
CA ARG A 363 13.30 -23.35 25.06
C ARG A 363 13.50 -21.88 24.72
N ILE A 364 14.10 -21.17 25.67
CA ILE A 364 14.39 -19.75 25.56
C ILE A 364 15.75 -19.50 26.20
N VAL A 365 16.57 -18.66 25.59
CA VAL A 365 17.84 -18.25 26.18
C VAL A 365 17.65 -16.92 26.88
N GLN A 366 17.95 -16.90 28.17
CA GLN A 366 17.92 -15.72 29.01
C GLN A 366 19.34 -15.29 29.37
N ILE A 367 19.63 -14.00 29.20
CA ILE A 367 20.90 -13.36 29.53
C ILE A 367 20.63 -12.36 30.66
N SER A 368 21.10 -12.68 31.87
CA SER A 368 20.85 -11.93 33.11
C SER A 368 22.14 -11.31 33.66
N GLY A 369 22.00 -10.22 34.42
CA GLY A 369 23.13 -9.54 35.09
C GLY A 369 24.08 -8.86 34.10
N ILE A 370 23.51 -8.02 33.24
CA ILE A 370 24.25 -7.22 32.27
C ILE A 370 24.67 -5.91 32.94
N LYS A 371 25.95 -5.53 32.83
CA LYS A 371 26.53 -4.38 33.54
C LYS A 371 26.56 -3.08 32.74
N THR A 372 25.97 -3.06 31.55
CA THR A 372 26.06 -1.95 30.60
C THR A 372 25.21 -0.74 31.04
N THR A 373 25.63 0.45 30.62
CA THR A 373 24.95 1.75 30.85
C THR A 373 23.67 1.93 30.05
N SER A 374 23.54 1.22 28.92
CA SER A 374 22.41 1.30 27.99
C SER A 374 21.20 0.55 28.52
N ARG A 375 20.08 1.28 28.62
CA ARG A 375 18.84 0.78 29.20
C ARG A 375 17.96 0.15 28.12
N THR A 376 18.02 -1.17 27.99
CA THR A 376 17.08 -1.96 27.16
C THR A 376 16.16 -2.78 28.05
N ALA A 377 15.01 -3.18 27.53
CA ALA A 377 14.06 -4.05 28.21
C ALA A 377 13.67 -5.24 27.31
N SER A 378 13.46 -6.41 27.91
CA SER A 378 12.97 -7.60 27.22
C SER A 378 11.72 -8.14 27.91
N VAL A 379 10.62 -8.31 27.15
CA VAL A 379 9.37 -8.87 27.66
C VAL A 379 9.14 -10.24 27.02
N LEU A 380 8.92 -11.26 27.85
CA LEU A 380 8.50 -12.58 27.41
C LEU A 380 6.98 -12.63 27.37
N VAL A 381 6.39 -12.75 26.18
CA VAL A 381 4.94 -12.93 26.01
C VAL A 381 4.63 -14.40 25.76
N ARG A 382 3.64 -14.91 26.52
CA ARG A 382 3.16 -16.29 26.47
C ARG A 382 1.71 -16.35 26.01
N GLY A 383 1.32 -17.48 25.44
CA GLY A 383 -0.03 -17.66 24.92
C GLY A 383 -0.29 -19.08 24.45
N ALA A 384 -1.53 -19.53 24.63
CA ALA A 384 -1.96 -20.89 24.27
C ALA A 384 -2.02 -21.12 22.75
N ASN A 385 -2.34 -20.08 21.97
CA ASN A 385 -2.47 -20.13 20.51
C ASN A 385 -1.71 -18.97 19.87
N ASN A 386 -1.15 -19.16 18.68
CA ASN A 386 -0.47 -18.12 17.90
C ASN A 386 -1.35 -16.88 17.70
N LEU A 387 -2.65 -17.06 17.41
CA LEU A 387 -3.58 -15.94 17.20
C LEU A 387 -3.67 -15.02 18.43
N ILE A 388 -3.74 -15.63 19.63
CA ILE A 388 -3.80 -14.89 20.89
C ILE A 388 -2.44 -14.28 21.20
N LEU A 389 -1.35 -15.00 20.92
CA LEU A 389 0.01 -14.56 21.15
C LEU A 389 0.35 -13.32 20.31
N ASP A 390 -0.02 -13.33 19.02
CA ASP A 390 0.17 -12.20 18.11
C ASP A 390 -0.72 -11.01 18.48
N GLU A 391 -1.93 -11.25 19.01
CA GLU A 391 -2.78 -10.17 19.55
C GLU A 391 -2.24 -9.61 20.86
N ALA A 392 -1.67 -10.45 21.74
CA ALA A 392 -1.08 -10.00 22.99
C ALA A 392 0.16 -9.14 22.76
N GLU A 393 1.03 -9.52 21.81
CA GLU A 393 2.18 -8.72 21.35
C GLU A 393 1.73 -7.33 20.88
N ARG A 394 0.73 -7.28 19.99
CA ARG A 394 0.16 -6.02 19.47
C ARG A 394 -0.49 -5.18 20.58
N SER A 395 -1.29 -5.83 21.44
CA SER A 395 -1.93 -5.15 22.57
C SER A 395 -0.92 -4.51 23.51
N LEU A 396 0.18 -5.22 23.79
CA LEU A 396 1.28 -4.72 24.61
C LEU A 396 2.02 -3.57 23.91
N HIS A 397 2.25 -3.68 22.59
CA HIS A 397 2.85 -2.60 21.80
C HIS A 397 2.08 -1.29 21.95
N ASP A 398 0.76 -1.31 21.79
CA ASP A 398 -0.07 -0.11 21.94
C ASP A 398 -0.02 0.44 23.37
N ALA A 399 0.04 -0.42 24.40
CA ALA A 399 0.21 0.03 25.78
C ALA A 399 1.57 0.71 26.01
N LEU A 400 2.66 0.20 25.40
CA LEU A 400 3.98 0.84 25.41
C LEU A 400 3.92 2.20 24.69
N CYS A 401 3.24 2.27 23.55
CA CYS A 401 3.01 3.47 22.77
C CYS A 401 2.24 4.56 23.54
N VAL A 402 1.23 4.17 24.32
CA VAL A 402 0.47 5.08 25.20
C VAL A 402 1.37 5.70 26.26
N ILE A 403 2.26 4.91 26.89
CA ILE A 403 3.21 5.47 27.87
C ILE A 403 4.26 6.34 27.17
N ARG A 404 4.75 5.96 25.98
CA ARG A 404 5.61 6.81 25.14
C ARG A 404 4.95 8.15 24.84
N CYS A 405 3.65 8.19 24.55
CA CYS A 405 2.91 9.44 24.33
C CYS A 405 2.97 10.36 25.55
N LEU A 406 2.87 9.80 26.76
CA LEU A 406 2.95 10.55 28.01
C LEU A 406 4.35 11.07 28.30
N VAL A 407 5.39 10.36 27.86
CA VAL A 407 6.78 10.86 27.91
C VAL A 407 6.97 12.05 26.96
N LYS A 408 6.44 11.96 25.73
CA LYS A 408 6.51 13.04 24.72
C LYS A 408 5.72 14.29 25.13
N LYS A 409 4.44 14.12 25.49
CA LYS A 409 3.54 15.16 25.97
C LYS A 409 2.95 14.74 27.32
N ARG A 410 3.40 15.41 28.37
CA ARG A 410 3.06 15.11 29.78
C ARG A 410 1.67 15.61 30.18
N ALA A 411 0.65 15.21 29.44
CA ALA A 411 -0.73 15.62 29.71
C ALA A 411 -1.74 14.50 29.37
N LEU A 412 -2.74 14.37 30.24
CA LEU A 412 -3.87 13.45 30.12
C LEU A 412 -5.16 14.21 29.88
N ILE A 413 -6.11 13.58 29.20
CA ILE A 413 -7.48 14.07 29.04
C ILE A 413 -8.46 12.95 29.43
N PRO A 414 -9.69 13.29 29.87
CA PRO A 414 -10.73 12.28 30.07
C PRO A 414 -11.03 11.59 28.73
N GLY A 415 -11.28 10.27 28.76
CA GLY A 415 -11.68 9.50 27.58
C GLY A 415 -13.20 9.48 27.36
N GLY A 416 -13.69 8.40 26.75
CA GLY A 416 -15.12 8.08 26.72
C GLY A 416 -16.01 9.06 25.94
N GLY A 417 -15.48 9.75 24.93
CA GLY A 417 -16.24 10.71 24.13
C GLY A 417 -16.39 12.10 24.74
N ALA A 418 -15.83 12.34 25.95
CA ALA A 418 -15.84 13.66 26.59
C ALA A 418 -15.10 14.74 25.76
N PRO A 419 -13.85 14.52 25.29
CA PRO A 419 -13.12 15.55 24.56
C PRO A 419 -13.80 15.90 23.24
N GLU A 420 -14.38 14.93 22.54
CA GLU A 420 -15.06 15.18 21.26
C GLU A 420 -16.30 16.07 21.42
N ILE A 421 -17.10 15.87 22.48
CA ILE A 421 -18.23 16.75 22.77
C ILE A 421 -17.77 18.14 23.24
N HIS A 422 -16.71 18.21 24.04
CA HIS A 422 -16.14 19.48 24.46
C HIS A 422 -15.70 20.34 23.26
N ILE A 423 -14.94 19.73 22.34
CA ILE A 423 -14.51 20.39 21.10
C ILE A 423 -15.71 20.77 20.24
N ALA A 424 -16.67 19.87 20.05
CA ALA A 424 -17.87 20.16 19.27
C ALA A 424 -18.61 21.40 19.80
N ARG A 425 -18.78 21.50 21.12
CA ARG A 425 -19.39 22.69 21.76
C ARG A 425 -18.54 23.95 21.53
N HIS A 426 -17.23 23.88 21.78
CA HIS A 426 -16.32 25.00 21.60
C HIS A 426 -16.36 25.54 20.17
N LEU A 427 -16.31 24.64 19.18
CA LEU A 427 -16.38 24.99 17.76
C LEU A 427 -17.75 25.53 17.36
N MET A 428 -18.86 25.02 17.93
CA MET A 428 -20.20 25.59 17.70
C MET A 428 -20.33 27.02 18.23
N ASP A 429 -19.74 27.32 19.38
CA ASP A 429 -19.75 28.69 19.93
C ASP A 429 -18.87 29.63 19.10
N LYS A 430 -17.69 29.16 18.67
CA LYS A 430 -16.84 29.90 17.71
C LYS A 430 -17.55 30.11 16.38
N ALA A 431 -18.29 29.13 15.86
CA ALA A 431 -19.04 29.23 14.62
C ALA A 431 -20.03 30.40 14.61
N LYS A 432 -20.65 30.73 15.75
CA LYS A 432 -21.56 31.89 15.89
C LYS A 432 -20.83 33.23 15.76
N THR A 433 -19.57 33.29 16.19
CA THR A 433 -18.74 34.51 16.14
C THR A 433 -18.09 34.73 14.77
N GLN A 434 -17.81 33.65 14.03
CA GLN A 434 -17.17 33.72 12.72
C GLN A 434 -18.15 34.16 11.64
N LYS A 435 -17.71 35.06 10.75
CA LYS A 435 -18.54 35.57 9.66
C LYS A 435 -18.30 34.78 8.37
N GLY A 436 -19.37 34.60 7.59
CA GLY A 436 -19.31 34.01 6.25
C GLY A 436 -19.17 32.49 6.25
N PHE A 437 -18.46 31.98 5.24
CA PHE A 437 -18.39 30.54 4.96
C PHE A 437 -17.67 29.73 6.07
N GLN A 438 -16.71 30.34 6.77
CA GLN A 438 -15.95 29.68 7.83
C GLN A 438 -16.85 29.21 8.99
N GLY A 439 -17.88 29.98 9.37
CA GLY A 439 -18.82 29.58 10.43
C GLY A 439 -19.58 28.30 10.08
N ILE A 440 -19.95 28.11 8.80
CA ILE A 440 -20.63 26.89 8.32
C ILE A 440 -19.68 25.68 8.40
N CYS A 441 -18.42 25.86 8.02
CA CYS A 441 -17.40 24.83 8.16
C CYS A 441 -17.17 24.42 9.61
N PHE A 442 -17.06 25.37 10.53
CA PHE A 442 -16.86 25.09 11.96
C PHE A 442 -18.04 24.30 12.53
N HIS A 443 -19.26 24.68 12.15
CA HIS A 443 -20.46 23.95 12.57
C HIS A 443 -20.47 22.51 12.03
N ALA A 444 -20.18 22.31 10.75
CA ALA A 444 -20.11 20.98 10.15
C ALA A 444 -18.98 20.11 10.73
N PHE A 445 -17.84 20.72 11.06
CA PHE A 445 -16.71 20.04 11.72
C PHE A 445 -17.09 19.63 13.15
N ALA A 446 -17.77 20.50 13.90
CA ALA A 446 -18.25 20.20 15.24
C ALA A 446 -19.22 19.00 15.24
N GLU A 447 -20.21 18.99 14.35
CA GLU A 447 -21.13 17.84 14.19
C GLU A 447 -20.38 16.55 13.82
N ALA A 448 -19.33 16.65 13.00
CA ALA A 448 -18.58 15.49 12.56
C ALA A 448 -17.85 14.78 13.71
N LEU A 449 -17.37 15.51 14.72
CA LEU A 449 -16.66 14.94 15.87
C LEU A 449 -17.55 14.10 16.79
N GLU A 450 -18.86 14.34 16.78
CA GLU A 450 -19.81 13.56 17.59
C GLU A 450 -19.97 12.11 17.12
N ILE A 451 -19.37 11.74 15.99
CA ILE A 451 -19.35 10.36 15.51
C ILE A 451 -18.71 9.39 16.51
N ILE A 452 -17.70 9.84 17.27
CA ILE A 452 -17.01 9.01 18.25
C ILE A 452 -17.95 8.64 19.42
N PRO A 453 -18.55 9.60 20.15
CA PRO A 453 -19.50 9.26 21.21
C PRO A 453 -20.75 8.54 20.66
N THR A 454 -21.21 8.87 19.45
CA THR A 454 -22.31 8.15 18.78
C THR A 454 -21.97 6.67 18.58
N THR A 455 -20.78 6.39 18.06
CA THR A 455 -20.33 5.02 17.79
C THR A 455 -20.05 4.25 19.09
N LEU A 456 -19.50 4.92 20.12
CA LEU A 456 -19.32 4.31 21.44
C LEU A 456 -20.66 3.87 22.05
N ALA A 457 -21.70 4.71 21.96
CA ALA A 457 -23.04 4.36 22.41
C ALA A 457 -23.63 3.19 21.60
N GLU A 458 -23.49 3.22 20.27
CA GLU A 458 -23.99 2.19 19.37
C GLU A 458 -23.35 0.81 19.63
N ASN A 459 -22.01 0.75 19.70
CA ASN A 459 -21.29 -0.49 19.99
C ASN A 459 -21.58 -1.00 21.43
N SER A 460 -22.04 -0.13 22.32
CA SER A 460 -22.48 -0.49 23.67
C SER A 460 -23.95 -0.94 23.74
N GLY A 461 -24.69 -0.91 22.63
CA GLY A 461 -26.14 -1.22 22.58
C GLY A 461 -27.03 -0.15 23.22
N LEU A 462 -26.50 1.04 23.49
CA LEU A 462 -27.26 2.18 24.00
C LEU A 462 -27.90 2.95 22.85
N ASN A 463 -28.96 3.70 23.12
CA ASN A 463 -29.52 4.62 22.12
C ASN A 463 -28.57 5.81 21.92
N PRO A 464 -27.92 5.95 20.74
CA PRO A 464 -26.91 6.98 20.54
C PRO A 464 -27.46 8.40 20.64
N ILE A 465 -28.69 8.63 20.15
CA ILE A 465 -29.31 9.96 20.11
C ILE A 465 -29.58 10.45 21.54
N ALA A 466 -30.13 9.58 22.39
CA ALA A 466 -30.44 9.92 23.78
C ALA A 466 -29.16 10.27 24.56
N ILE A 467 -28.14 9.41 24.47
CA ILE A 467 -26.87 9.58 25.19
C ILE A 467 -26.12 10.83 24.72
N VAL A 468 -25.99 11.05 23.40
CA VAL A 468 -25.27 12.25 22.90
C VAL A 468 -26.01 13.53 23.29
N THR A 469 -27.35 13.51 23.30
CA THR A 469 -28.15 14.68 23.74
C THR A 469 -27.95 14.97 25.22
N GLU A 470 -28.01 13.96 26.08
CA GLU A 470 -27.74 14.10 27.52
C GLU A 470 -26.30 14.57 27.76
N LEU A 471 -25.33 14.04 27.01
CA LEU A 471 -23.92 14.41 27.12
C LEU A 471 -23.68 15.87 26.72
N ARG A 472 -24.34 16.35 25.66
CA ARG A 472 -24.32 17.76 25.26
C ARG A 472 -24.86 18.67 26.37
N ASN A 473 -25.96 18.29 27.01
CA ASN A 473 -26.55 19.06 28.11
C ASN A 473 -25.60 19.17 29.30
N MET A 474 -25.01 18.05 29.74
CA MET A 474 -24.05 18.06 30.85
C MET A 474 -22.80 18.91 30.56
N HIS A 475 -22.29 18.87 29.32
CA HIS A 475 -21.18 19.73 28.93
C HIS A 475 -21.57 21.21 28.79
N ALA A 476 -22.83 21.51 28.47
CA ALA A 476 -23.37 22.86 28.48
C ALA A 476 -23.50 23.43 29.91
N GLU A 477 -23.80 22.58 30.89
CA GLU A 477 -23.80 22.91 32.32
C GLU A 477 -22.40 23.09 32.92
N GLY A 478 -21.34 22.79 32.15
CA GLY A 478 -19.94 22.98 32.55
C GLY A 478 -19.25 21.73 33.09
N HIS A 479 -19.88 20.56 33.02
CA HIS A 479 -19.28 19.30 33.46
C HIS A 479 -18.36 18.68 32.38
N LEU A 480 -17.14 19.23 32.25
CA LEU A 480 -16.14 18.89 31.22
C LEU A 480 -15.65 17.43 31.23
N HIS A 481 -15.74 16.75 32.37
CA HIS A 481 -15.27 15.36 32.52
C HIS A 481 -16.37 14.32 32.30
N SER A 482 -17.57 14.75 31.94
CA SER A 482 -18.68 13.86 31.68
C SER A 482 -18.43 13.08 30.39
N GLY A 483 -18.63 11.77 30.40
CA GLY A 483 -18.46 10.94 29.21
C GLY A 483 -19.21 9.64 29.33
N ILE A 484 -19.14 8.82 28.29
CA ILE A 484 -19.90 7.59 28.16
C ILE A 484 -19.17 6.47 28.90
N ASN A 485 -19.78 5.99 29.99
CA ASN A 485 -19.28 4.81 30.69
C ASN A 485 -19.95 3.55 30.16
N VAL A 486 -19.22 2.85 29.30
CA VAL A 486 -19.67 1.62 28.63
C VAL A 486 -19.93 0.47 29.61
N ARG A 487 -19.31 0.47 30.81
CA ARG A 487 -19.53 -0.58 31.82
C ARG A 487 -20.87 -0.40 32.54
N LYS A 488 -21.23 0.85 32.83
CA LYS A 488 -22.49 1.20 33.53
C LYS A 488 -23.66 1.47 32.58
N GLY A 489 -23.39 1.64 31.29
CA GLY A 489 -24.40 1.96 30.28
C GLY A 489 -25.02 3.36 30.45
N ARG A 490 -24.32 4.28 31.09
CA ARG A 490 -24.81 5.63 31.41
C ARG A 490 -23.68 6.66 31.34
N ILE A 491 -24.05 7.94 31.38
CA ILE A 491 -23.08 9.03 31.48
C ILE A 491 -22.57 9.12 32.91
N SER A 492 -21.26 9.32 33.06
CA SER A 492 -20.63 9.54 34.36
C SER A 492 -19.39 10.41 34.21
N ASP A 493 -18.86 10.88 35.34
CA ASP A 493 -17.56 11.54 35.41
C ASP A 493 -16.45 10.52 35.12
N ILE A 494 -15.91 10.58 33.91
CA ILE A 494 -14.94 9.61 33.38
C ILE A 494 -13.60 9.68 34.09
N LEU A 495 -13.24 10.85 34.61
CA LEU A 495 -12.02 11.03 35.39
C LEU A 495 -12.08 10.23 36.70
N LYS A 496 -13.24 10.23 37.37
CA LYS A 496 -13.46 9.42 38.59
C LYS A 496 -13.49 7.92 38.32
N GLU A 497 -13.87 7.52 37.11
CA GLU A 497 -13.88 6.12 36.67
C GLU A 497 -12.50 5.65 36.19
N ASN A 498 -11.46 6.50 36.28
CA ASN A 498 -10.07 6.24 35.89
C ASN A 498 -9.90 5.88 34.40
N VAL A 499 -10.76 6.40 33.52
CA VAL A 499 -10.66 6.21 32.07
C VAL A 499 -10.02 7.45 31.46
N VAL A 500 -8.70 7.40 31.29
CA VAL A 500 -7.89 8.54 30.83
C VAL A 500 -7.11 8.15 29.58
N GLN A 501 -6.86 9.11 28.70
CA GLN A 501 -6.08 8.94 27.49
C GLN A 501 -5.02 10.05 27.35
N PRO A 502 -3.88 9.78 26.69
CA PRO A 502 -2.88 10.82 26.42
C PRO A 502 -3.43 11.90 25.49
N LEU A 503 -3.09 13.16 25.78
CA LEU A 503 -3.46 14.30 24.91
C LEU A 503 -2.96 14.13 23.48
N LEU A 504 -1.76 13.55 23.30
CA LEU A 504 -1.14 13.37 21.99
C LEU A 504 -2.01 12.53 21.05
N VAL A 505 -2.69 11.49 21.56
CA VAL A 505 -3.55 10.60 20.75
C VAL A 505 -4.68 11.37 20.08
N SER A 506 -5.40 12.20 20.84
CA SER A 506 -6.51 13.00 20.30
C SER A 506 -6.03 14.17 19.43
N THR A 507 -4.90 14.78 19.80
CA THR A 507 -4.30 15.87 19.02
C THR A 507 -3.90 15.39 17.62
N SER A 508 -3.09 14.32 17.55
CA SER A 508 -2.64 13.76 16.27
C SER A 508 -3.80 13.22 15.45
N SER A 509 -4.81 12.60 16.09
CA SER A 509 -5.99 12.09 15.40
C SER A 509 -6.75 13.21 14.65
N ILE A 510 -6.94 14.37 15.27
CA ILE A 510 -7.65 15.49 14.64
C ILE A 510 -6.83 16.11 13.52
N GLU A 511 -5.52 16.32 13.74
CA GLU A 511 -4.61 16.92 12.76
C GLU A 511 -4.46 16.03 11.51
N LEU A 512 -4.13 14.75 11.71
CA LEU A 512 -3.90 13.81 10.61
C LEU A 512 -5.18 13.52 9.81
N ALA A 513 -6.32 13.37 10.48
CA ALA A 513 -7.61 13.19 9.81
C ALA A 513 -7.96 14.42 8.97
N THR A 514 -7.79 15.63 9.51
CA THR A 514 -8.09 16.88 8.81
C THR A 514 -7.20 17.06 7.58
N GLU A 515 -5.89 16.83 7.70
CA GLU A 515 -4.97 16.95 6.56
C GLU A 515 -5.27 15.92 5.47
N THR A 516 -5.66 14.69 5.84
CA THR A 516 -6.05 13.66 4.87
C THR A 516 -7.32 14.04 4.12
N VAL A 517 -8.34 14.54 4.81
CA VAL A 517 -9.57 15.05 4.16
C VAL A 517 -9.26 16.23 3.24
N ARG A 518 -8.39 17.15 3.68
CA ARG A 518 -7.94 18.28 2.89
C ARG A 518 -7.21 17.84 1.60
N MET A 519 -6.37 16.81 1.67
CA MET A 519 -5.75 16.23 0.48
C MET A 519 -6.79 15.62 -0.47
N LEU A 520 -7.73 14.82 0.05
CA LEU A 520 -8.77 14.18 -0.75
C LEU A 520 -9.69 15.18 -1.46
N LEU A 521 -10.04 16.29 -0.82
CA LEU A 521 -10.88 17.35 -1.40
C LEU A 521 -10.19 18.10 -2.55
N LYS A 522 -8.85 18.15 -2.56
CA LYS A 522 -8.06 18.79 -3.62
C LYS A 522 -7.89 17.90 -4.86
N ILE A 523 -8.21 16.61 -4.79
CA ILE A 523 -8.15 15.70 -5.94
C ILE A 523 -9.38 15.93 -6.82
N ASP A 524 -9.16 16.48 -8.02
CA ASP A 524 -10.20 16.82 -8.99
C ASP A 524 -10.20 15.93 -10.24
N ASP A 525 -9.15 15.14 -10.47
CA ASP A 525 -9.10 14.12 -11.51
C ASP A 525 -8.28 12.89 -11.08
N ILE A 526 -8.63 11.73 -11.63
CA ILE A 526 -7.88 10.47 -11.47
C ILE A 526 -7.77 9.85 -12.86
N ASN A 527 -6.58 9.90 -13.46
CA ASN A 527 -6.36 9.32 -14.78
C ASN A 527 -6.27 7.78 -14.69
N LYS A 528 -7.25 7.08 -15.27
CA LYS A 528 -7.39 5.60 -15.30
C LYS A 528 -7.40 5.09 -16.76
N GLY A 529 -6.33 5.33 -17.52
CA GLY A 529 -6.23 4.93 -18.93
C GLY A 529 -5.17 3.85 -19.21
N ILE A 530 -5.49 2.86 -20.06
CA ILE A 530 -4.52 1.87 -20.55
C ILE A 530 -3.33 2.54 -21.24
N GLY A 531 -3.56 3.61 -22.02
CA GLY A 531 -2.48 4.31 -22.73
C GLY A 531 -1.40 4.89 -21.80
N GLU A 532 -1.81 5.52 -20.69
CA GLU A 532 -0.86 5.98 -19.65
C GLU A 532 -0.13 4.79 -19.02
N GLY A 533 -0.84 3.71 -18.71
CA GLY A 533 -0.26 2.48 -18.16
C GLY A 533 0.81 1.88 -19.06
N ILE A 534 0.57 1.82 -20.38
CA ILE A 534 1.55 1.32 -21.35
C ILE A 534 2.79 2.20 -21.36
N ILE A 535 2.65 3.53 -21.43
CA ILE A 535 3.79 4.45 -21.44
C ILE A 535 4.62 4.29 -20.16
N ARG A 536 3.97 4.24 -18.99
CA ARG A 536 4.64 4.06 -17.70
C ARG A 536 5.42 2.74 -17.65
N GLN A 537 4.81 1.63 -18.06
CA GLN A 537 5.46 0.32 -18.00
C GLN A 537 6.54 0.16 -19.07
N LEU A 538 6.36 0.70 -20.28
CA LEU A 538 7.40 0.75 -21.31
C LEU A 538 8.65 1.48 -20.80
N ALA A 539 8.46 2.67 -20.23
CA ALA A 539 9.57 3.46 -19.70
C ALA A 539 10.31 2.78 -18.53
N LYS A 540 9.60 2.03 -17.69
CA LYS A 540 10.17 1.32 -16.53
C LYS A 540 10.85 0.00 -16.89
N GLN A 541 10.34 -0.72 -17.88
CA GLN A 541 10.82 -2.05 -18.24
C GLN A 541 11.87 -2.04 -19.35
N TYR A 542 12.05 -0.90 -20.04
CA TYR A 542 13.14 -0.73 -20.98
C TYR A 542 14.49 -0.81 -20.27
N LYS A 543 15.33 -1.78 -20.67
CA LYS A 543 16.66 -2.04 -20.12
C LYS A 543 17.80 -1.82 -21.13
N GLY A 544 17.50 -1.17 -22.26
CA GLY A 544 18.53 -0.88 -23.25
C GLY A 544 19.47 0.24 -22.82
N ASP A 545 20.68 0.23 -23.37
CA ASP A 545 21.71 1.25 -23.11
C ASP A 545 21.46 2.56 -23.89
N GLN A 546 20.56 2.53 -24.88
CA GLN A 546 20.21 3.70 -25.69
C GLN A 546 19.05 4.49 -25.07
N LYS A 547 18.94 5.77 -25.43
CA LYS A 547 17.78 6.58 -25.04
C LYS A 547 16.52 6.08 -25.75
N PHE A 548 15.48 5.79 -24.98
CA PHE A 548 14.19 5.35 -25.43
C PHE A 548 13.17 6.49 -25.34
N LEU A 549 12.85 7.10 -26.48
CA LEU A 549 11.92 8.22 -26.57
C LEU A 549 10.50 7.74 -26.87
N ILE A 550 9.55 8.09 -26.00
CA ILE A 550 8.14 7.71 -26.11
C ILE A 550 7.29 8.96 -26.36
N TYR A 551 6.51 8.97 -27.44
CA TYR A 551 5.53 10.03 -27.69
C TYR A 551 4.16 9.67 -27.12
N LEU A 552 3.73 10.41 -26.09
CA LEU A 552 2.36 10.41 -25.61
C LEU A 552 1.48 11.21 -26.56
N THR A 553 0.36 10.62 -26.99
CA THR A 553 -0.61 11.31 -27.84
C THR A 553 -1.99 11.36 -27.20
N SER A 554 -2.68 12.49 -27.39
CA SER A 554 -4.04 12.71 -26.86
C SER A 554 -4.77 13.72 -27.72
N ARG A 555 -6.10 13.56 -27.82
CA ARG A 555 -7.01 14.51 -28.48
C ARG A 555 -6.99 15.88 -27.79
N SER A 556 -6.96 15.88 -26.46
CA SER A 556 -6.92 17.09 -25.64
C SER A 556 -5.48 17.50 -25.35
N LYS A 557 -5.15 18.76 -25.67
CA LYS A 557 -3.83 19.35 -25.38
C LYS A 557 -3.56 19.43 -23.89
N ASP A 558 -4.56 19.85 -23.12
CA ASP A 558 -4.39 20.12 -21.69
C ASP A 558 -4.22 18.81 -20.91
N LEU A 559 -5.06 17.81 -21.17
CA LEU A 559 -4.93 16.48 -20.55
C LEU A 559 -3.62 15.79 -20.96
N GLY A 560 -3.20 15.95 -22.22
CA GLY A 560 -1.94 15.39 -22.72
C GLY A 560 -0.73 15.97 -21.99
N LYS A 561 -0.67 17.30 -21.86
CA LYS A 561 0.42 17.99 -21.14
C LYS A 561 0.43 17.68 -19.63
N ALA A 562 -0.72 17.67 -18.97
CA ALA A 562 -0.82 17.32 -17.56
C ALA A 562 -0.34 15.87 -17.30
N THR A 563 -0.70 14.93 -18.18
CA THR A 563 -0.24 13.55 -18.09
C THR A 563 1.26 13.43 -18.33
N LEU A 564 1.82 14.21 -19.26
CA LEU A 564 3.26 14.28 -19.52
C LEU A 564 4.04 14.71 -18.27
N GLU A 565 3.62 15.80 -17.62
CA GLU A 565 4.27 16.32 -16.41
C GLU A 565 4.26 15.28 -15.28
N LYS A 566 3.12 14.62 -15.08
CA LYS A 566 2.98 13.54 -14.10
C LYS A 566 3.94 12.37 -14.38
N ILE A 567 4.01 11.90 -15.63
CA ILE A 567 4.89 10.78 -16.00
C ILE A 567 6.36 11.18 -15.88
N ARG A 568 6.74 12.40 -16.28
CA ARG A 568 8.12 12.90 -16.14
C ARG A 568 8.55 12.99 -14.67
N ALA A 569 7.66 13.49 -13.80
CA ALA A 569 7.91 13.54 -12.36
C ALA A 569 8.11 12.14 -11.76
N GLU A 570 7.35 11.14 -12.24
CA GLU A 570 7.47 9.76 -11.76
C GLU A 570 8.74 9.06 -12.28
N LEU A 571 9.10 9.26 -13.55
CA LEU A 571 10.27 8.61 -14.16
C LEU A 571 11.59 9.19 -13.62
N GLY A 572 11.66 10.51 -13.45
CA GLY A 572 12.72 11.23 -12.71
C GLY A 572 14.15 10.71 -12.96
N SER A 573 14.99 10.72 -11.92
CA SER A 573 16.35 10.17 -11.96
C SER A 573 16.41 8.63 -11.93
N LYS A 574 15.28 7.95 -11.73
CA LYS A 574 15.22 6.49 -11.55
C LYS A 574 15.32 5.72 -12.87
N TYR A 575 14.91 6.33 -13.98
CA TYR A 575 14.94 5.70 -15.31
C TYR A 575 15.55 6.66 -16.35
N PRO A 576 16.86 6.94 -16.27
CA PRO A 576 17.52 7.97 -17.09
C PRO A 576 17.53 7.66 -18.59
N ASN A 577 17.34 6.39 -18.96
CA ASN A 577 17.34 5.95 -20.36
C ASN A 577 15.97 6.11 -21.04
N SER A 578 14.91 6.49 -20.33
CA SER A 578 13.56 6.61 -20.90
C SER A 578 13.08 8.08 -20.86
N GLU A 579 12.75 8.63 -22.02
CA GLU A 579 12.24 9.99 -22.17
C GLU A 579 10.81 9.96 -22.72
N VAL A 580 9.92 10.81 -22.20
CA VAL A 580 8.54 10.94 -22.69
C VAL A 580 8.32 12.35 -23.19
N ASP A 581 7.73 12.50 -24.38
CA ASP A 581 7.35 13.77 -25.01
C ASP A 581 5.88 13.72 -25.47
N TYR A 582 5.27 14.87 -25.75
CA TYR A 582 3.84 14.97 -26.08
C TYR A 582 3.59 15.52 -27.49
N HIS A 583 2.62 14.94 -28.20
CA HIS A 583 2.04 15.55 -29.40
C HIS A 583 0.51 15.34 -29.44
N GLN A 584 -0.22 16.33 -29.96
CA GLN A 584 -1.67 16.19 -30.12
C GLN A 584 -1.99 15.21 -31.26
N LEU A 585 -2.94 14.30 -31.02
CA LEU A 585 -3.46 13.39 -32.03
C LEU A 585 -4.96 13.18 -31.84
N ASP A 586 -5.74 13.53 -32.86
CA ASP A 586 -7.13 13.15 -33.02
C ASP A 586 -7.27 12.19 -34.20
N VAL A 587 -7.36 10.89 -33.90
CA VAL A 587 -7.44 9.82 -34.91
C VAL A 587 -8.68 9.91 -35.79
N THR A 588 -9.70 10.69 -35.40
CA THR A 588 -10.89 10.92 -36.24
C THR A 588 -10.67 11.96 -37.34
N LYS A 589 -9.54 12.68 -37.32
CA LYS A 589 -9.23 13.76 -38.25
C LYS A 589 -7.94 13.44 -39.00
N GLN A 590 -8.05 13.24 -40.31
CA GLN A 590 -6.89 12.96 -41.17
C GLN A 590 -5.81 14.05 -41.05
N SER A 591 -6.21 15.32 -41.04
CA SER A 591 -5.27 16.44 -40.88
C SER A 591 -4.52 16.44 -39.54
N SER A 592 -5.05 15.80 -38.49
CA SER A 592 -4.32 15.64 -37.23
C SER A 592 -3.30 14.50 -37.30
N ILE A 593 -3.61 13.44 -38.04
CA ILE A 593 -2.72 12.31 -38.28
C ILE A 593 -1.55 12.75 -39.15
N ASP A 594 -1.83 13.46 -40.25
CA ASP A 594 -0.82 13.95 -41.18
C ASP A 594 0.16 14.90 -40.48
N LYS A 595 -0.36 15.82 -39.64
CA LYS A 595 0.48 16.71 -38.81
C LYS A 595 1.43 15.95 -37.89
N LEU A 596 0.98 14.84 -37.29
CA LEU A 596 1.85 14.02 -36.45
C LEU A 596 2.93 13.34 -37.29
N ALA A 597 2.56 12.77 -38.44
CA ALA A 597 3.50 12.12 -39.34
C ALA A 597 4.55 13.10 -39.88
N GLU A 598 4.14 14.28 -40.32
CA GLU A 598 5.02 15.37 -40.76
C GLU A 598 5.93 15.84 -39.64
N TYR A 599 5.41 16.03 -38.42
CA TYR A 599 6.20 16.42 -37.26
C TYR A 599 7.27 15.40 -36.92
N LEU A 600 6.92 14.10 -36.88
CA LEU A 600 7.88 13.03 -36.59
C LEU A 600 8.95 12.94 -37.68
N LYS A 601 8.55 13.05 -38.95
CA LYS A 601 9.46 13.05 -40.10
C LYS A 601 10.40 14.25 -40.08
N ALA A 602 9.90 15.44 -39.74
CA ALA A 602 10.72 16.65 -39.67
C ALA A 602 11.71 16.64 -38.50
N LYS A 603 11.29 16.10 -37.34
CA LYS A 603 12.11 16.10 -36.12
C LYS A 603 13.15 14.97 -36.10
N HIS A 604 12.80 13.80 -36.62
CA HIS A 604 13.61 12.57 -36.48
C HIS A 604 14.03 11.94 -37.81
N GLY A 605 13.64 12.52 -38.95
CA GLY A 605 13.95 12.02 -40.28
C GLY A 605 13.02 10.90 -40.77
N ASN A 606 13.42 10.27 -41.89
CA ASN A 606 12.74 9.09 -42.42
C ASN A 606 13.07 7.85 -41.58
N GLN A 607 12.15 6.89 -41.51
CA GLN A 607 12.34 5.65 -40.75
C GLN A 607 12.78 5.91 -39.30
N CYS A 608 11.91 6.57 -38.53
CA CYS A 608 12.20 7.01 -37.16
C CYS A 608 11.41 6.26 -36.07
N ILE A 609 10.46 5.39 -36.43
CA ILE A 609 9.58 4.71 -35.47
C ILE A 609 9.99 3.25 -35.30
N ASP A 610 10.43 2.90 -34.09
CA ASP A 610 10.74 1.52 -33.69
C ASP A 610 9.45 0.77 -33.28
N ILE A 611 8.55 1.42 -32.52
CA ILE A 611 7.34 0.81 -31.97
C ILE A 611 6.15 1.77 -32.14
N LEU A 612 5.08 1.28 -32.74
CA LEU A 612 3.79 1.95 -32.85
C LEU A 612 2.73 1.18 -32.05
N VAL A 613 2.22 1.78 -30.97
CA VAL A 613 1.10 1.23 -30.19
C VAL A 613 -0.17 2.02 -30.47
N ASN A 614 -1.11 1.41 -31.19
CA ASN A 614 -2.38 2.02 -31.56
C ASN A 614 -3.51 1.59 -30.60
N ASN A 615 -3.80 2.43 -29.62
CA ASN A 615 -4.81 2.20 -28.57
C ASN A 615 -6.09 3.06 -28.79
N ALA A 616 -6.48 3.33 -30.02
CA ALA A 616 -7.74 4.02 -30.26
C ALA A 616 -8.93 3.11 -29.87
N GLY A 617 -9.77 3.61 -28.97
CA GLY A 617 -10.87 2.84 -28.39
C GLY A 617 -11.96 3.72 -27.79
N PHE A 618 -13.19 3.48 -28.22
CA PHE A 618 -14.42 4.09 -27.75
C PHE A 618 -15.52 3.03 -27.68
N ALA A 619 -16.30 3.04 -26.61
CA ALA A 619 -17.52 2.25 -26.48
C ALA A 619 -18.60 3.17 -25.90
N SER A 620 -19.76 3.24 -26.55
CA SER A 620 -20.88 4.03 -26.04
C SER A 620 -21.50 3.37 -24.81
N LYS A 621 -21.98 4.20 -23.88
CA LYS A 621 -22.81 3.78 -22.73
C LYS A 621 -24.32 3.88 -23.03
N ASP A 622 -24.70 4.46 -24.17
CA ASP A 622 -26.10 4.53 -24.61
C ASP A 622 -26.56 3.14 -25.10
N PRO A 623 -27.64 2.57 -24.54
CA PRO A 623 -28.12 1.23 -24.88
C PRO A 623 -28.82 1.14 -26.25
N ARG A 624 -29.07 2.27 -26.94
CA ARG A 624 -29.72 2.28 -28.25
C ARG A 624 -28.69 2.02 -29.35
N VAL A 625 -28.94 0.98 -30.16
CA VAL A 625 -28.20 0.76 -31.40
C VAL A 625 -28.70 1.79 -32.42
N GLY A 626 -27.87 2.80 -32.71
CA GLY A 626 -28.17 3.83 -33.70
C GLY A 626 -27.01 4.05 -34.65
N TYR A 627 -27.32 4.39 -35.90
CA TYR A 627 -26.34 4.65 -36.95
C TYR A 627 -25.23 5.62 -36.52
N GLU A 628 -25.57 6.69 -35.79
CA GLU A 628 -24.59 7.68 -35.31
C GLU A 628 -23.61 7.11 -34.27
N ILE A 629 -24.09 6.21 -33.40
CA ILE A 629 -23.23 5.53 -32.42
C ILE A 629 -22.34 4.50 -33.12
N ALA A 630 -22.89 3.77 -34.10
CA ALA A 630 -22.14 2.83 -34.92
C ALA A 630 -21.03 3.52 -35.70
N LYS A 631 -21.39 4.59 -36.41
CA LYS A 631 -20.47 5.44 -37.16
C LYS A 631 -19.36 6.00 -36.27
N THR A 632 -19.72 6.66 -35.16
CA THR A 632 -18.73 7.21 -34.22
C THR A 632 -17.77 6.14 -33.67
N THR A 633 -18.29 4.96 -33.34
CA THR A 633 -17.48 3.85 -32.82
C THR A 633 -16.53 3.31 -33.89
N LEU A 634 -17.00 3.13 -35.12
CA LEU A 634 -16.18 2.66 -36.25
C LEU A 634 -15.15 3.69 -36.70
N ASP A 635 -15.52 4.98 -36.72
CA ASP A 635 -14.64 6.10 -37.05
C ASP A 635 -13.44 6.16 -36.09
N ILE A 636 -13.66 5.90 -34.80
CA ILE A 636 -12.59 5.89 -33.79
C ILE A 636 -11.84 4.55 -33.78
N ASN A 637 -12.56 3.44 -33.64
CA ASN A 637 -11.96 2.14 -33.32
C ASN A 637 -11.36 1.45 -34.54
N TYR A 638 -11.90 1.69 -35.74
CA TYR A 638 -11.41 1.07 -36.96
C TYR A 638 -10.75 2.08 -37.89
N TYR A 639 -11.49 3.07 -38.42
CA TYR A 639 -10.93 4.03 -39.37
C TYR A 639 -9.79 4.84 -38.75
N GLY A 640 -9.93 5.29 -37.51
CA GLY A 640 -8.88 5.98 -36.78
C GLY A 640 -7.63 5.11 -36.57
N VAL A 641 -7.81 3.83 -36.22
CA VAL A 641 -6.70 2.87 -36.11
C VAL A 641 -6.02 2.67 -37.47
N LYS A 642 -6.81 2.40 -38.51
CA LYS A 642 -6.34 2.17 -39.88
C LYS A 642 -5.57 3.36 -40.43
N ASN A 643 -6.18 4.54 -40.42
CA ASN A 643 -5.61 5.74 -41.02
C ASN A 643 -4.32 6.16 -40.29
N ALA A 644 -4.30 6.10 -38.96
CA ALA A 644 -3.09 6.40 -38.18
C ALA A 644 -1.98 5.38 -38.46
N THR A 645 -2.33 4.10 -38.55
CA THR A 645 -1.35 3.03 -38.84
C THR A 645 -0.77 3.20 -40.23
N LEU A 646 -1.60 3.37 -41.26
CA LEU A 646 -1.16 3.53 -42.65
C LEU A 646 -0.33 4.81 -42.86
N ALA A 647 -0.68 5.91 -42.21
CA ALA A 647 0.07 7.17 -42.31
C ALA A 647 1.47 7.10 -41.66
N LEU A 648 1.60 6.32 -40.58
CA LEU A 648 2.88 6.17 -39.86
C LEU A 648 3.72 5.00 -40.36
N LEU A 649 3.14 4.06 -41.11
CA LEU A 649 3.83 2.89 -41.66
C LEU A 649 5.08 3.21 -42.50
N PRO A 650 5.09 4.27 -43.34
CA PRO A 650 6.30 4.66 -44.07
C PRO A 650 7.44 5.15 -43.16
N LEU A 651 7.14 5.55 -41.92
CA LEU A 651 8.12 6.01 -40.93
C LEU A 651 8.65 4.88 -40.04
N MET A 652 8.18 3.64 -40.21
CA MET A 652 8.66 2.49 -39.45
C MET A 652 10.07 2.07 -39.89
N LYS A 653 10.93 1.80 -38.91
CA LYS A 653 12.29 1.25 -39.08
C LYS A 653 12.30 -0.25 -39.42
N GLU A 654 13.48 -0.75 -39.76
CA GLU A 654 13.77 -2.18 -39.77
C GLU A 654 13.43 -2.82 -38.42
N HIS A 655 12.80 -3.99 -38.46
CA HIS A 655 12.26 -4.72 -37.33
C HIS A 655 11.24 -3.95 -36.49
N GLY A 656 10.62 -2.91 -37.08
CA GLY A 656 9.61 -2.09 -36.44
C GLY A 656 8.35 -2.89 -36.05
N ARG A 657 7.73 -2.51 -34.93
CA ARG A 657 6.58 -3.22 -34.34
C ARG A 657 5.32 -2.38 -34.37
N ILE A 658 4.25 -2.92 -34.95
CA ILE A 658 2.94 -2.30 -35.04
C ILE A 658 1.96 -3.11 -34.19
N LEU A 659 1.55 -2.54 -33.06
CA LEU A 659 0.70 -3.18 -32.06
C LEU A 659 -0.64 -2.45 -32.00
N ALA A 660 -1.75 -3.10 -32.35
CA ALA A 660 -3.08 -2.50 -32.23
C ALA A 660 -3.87 -3.15 -31.09
N LEU A 661 -4.45 -2.32 -30.21
CA LEU A 661 -5.28 -2.83 -29.13
C LEU A 661 -6.69 -3.18 -29.64
N SER A 662 -6.98 -4.48 -29.61
CA SER A 662 -8.27 -5.09 -29.90
C SER A 662 -9.04 -5.35 -28.60
N SER A 663 -9.76 -6.47 -28.47
CA SER A 663 -10.53 -6.88 -27.29
C SER A 663 -10.81 -8.39 -27.33
N SER A 664 -11.27 -8.99 -26.22
CA SER A 664 -11.80 -10.36 -26.20
C SER A 664 -13.02 -10.52 -27.09
N LEU A 665 -13.80 -9.44 -27.28
CA LEU A 665 -14.88 -9.36 -28.26
C LEU A 665 -14.38 -9.16 -29.71
N GLY A 666 -13.06 -9.09 -29.93
CA GLY A 666 -12.45 -9.00 -31.25
C GLY A 666 -12.22 -10.34 -31.95
N LYS A 667 -12.75 -11.43 -31.40
CA LYS A 667 -12.71 -12.79 -31.94
C LYS A 667 -13.81 -13.04 -32.97
N LEU A 668 -13.58 -13.93 -33.91
CA LEU A 668 -14.55 -14.27 -34.96
C LEU A 668 -15.83 -14.92 -34.41
N GLU A 669 -15.77 -15.54 -33.23
CA GLU A 669 -16.88 -16.23 -32.56
C GLU A 669 -18.14 -15.36 -32.37
N ILE A 670 -18.00 -14.03 -32.35
CA ILE A 670 -19.15 -13.11 -32.20
C ILE A 670 -19.93 -12.90 -33.51
N LEU A 671 -19.39 -13.34 -34.66
CA LEU A 671 -19.99 -13.21 -35.98
C LEU A 671 -20.62 -14.53 -36.44
N SER A 672 -21.61 -14.48 -37.33
CA SER A 672 -22.15 -15.67 -37.99
C SER A 672 -21.09 -16.42 -38.81
N PRO A 673 -21.22 -17.75 -39.02
CA PRO A 673 -20.26 -18.53 -39.81
C PRO A 673 -20.00 -17.99 -41.23
N GLU A 674 -21.00 -17.34 -41.84
CA GLU A 674 -20.84 -16.70 -43.15
C GLU A 674 -19.95 -15.45 -43.09
N LEU A 675 -20.14 -14.61 -42.07
CA LEU A 675 -19.29 -13.43 -41.85
C LEU A 675 -17.89 -13.84 -41.38
N GLN A 676 -17.76 -14.89 -40.56
CA GLN A 676 -16.46 -15.43 -40.18
C GLN A 676 -15.62 -15.75 -41.41
N LYS A 677 -16.19 -16.46 -42.40
CA LYS A 677 -15.53 -16.77 -43.68
C LYS A 677 -15.11 -15.51 -44.45
N LYS A 678 -15.92 -14.44 -44.41
CA LYS A 678 -15.58 -13.18 -45.09
C LYS A 678 -14.44 -12.43 -44.40
N TYR A 679 -14.45 -12.37 -43.06
CA TYR A 679 -13.39 -11.72 -42.28
C TYR A 679 -12.09 -12.53 -42.23
N SER A 680 -12.17 -13.86 -42.36
CA SER A 680 -11.02 -14.76 -42.40
C SER A 680 -10.54 -15.10 -43.82
N ASP A 681 -11.09 -14.45 -44.86
CA ASP A 681 -10.73 -14.75 -46.25
C ASP A 681 -9.24 -14.40 -46.48
N PRO A 682 -8.38 -15.37 -46.88
CA PRO A 682 -6.98 -15.12 -47.17
C PRO A 682 -6.73 -14.06 -48.24
N LYS A 683 -7.72 -13.73 -49.08
CA LYS A 683 -7.66 -12.70 -50.13
C LYS A 683 -8.26 -11.35 -49.72
N LEU A 684 -8.74 -11.20 -48.49
CA LEU A 684 -9.36 -9.95 -48.03
C LEU A 684 -8.39 -8.78 -48.14
N SER A 685 -8.76 -7.71 -48.85
CA SER A 685 -7.98 -6.47 -48.94
C SER A 685 -8.45 -5.45 -47.91
N VAL A 686 -7.66 -4.39 -47.68
CA VAL A 686 -8.06 -3.27 -46.82
C VAL A 686 -9.34 -2.60 -47.35
N GLU A 687 -9.47 -2.44 -48.67
CA GLU A 687 -10.71 -1.93 -49.30
C GLU A 687 -11.89 -2.90 -49.12
N GLY A 688 -11.64 -4.21 -49.21
CA GLY A 688 -12.65 -5.23 -48.93
C GLY A 688 -13.14 -5.17 -47.48
N LEU A 689 -12.23 -4.91 -46.54
CA LEU A 689 -12.56 -4.72 -45.13
C LEU A 689 -13.35 -3.42 -44.90
N ASP A 690 -13.00 -2.33 -45.59
CA ASP A 690 -13.77 -1.07 -45.57
C ASP A 690 -15.20 -1.28 -46.08
N ASN A 691 -15.40 -2.08 -47.12
CA ASN A 691 -16.72 -2.42 -47.64
C ASN A 691 -17.54 -3.23 -46.63
N LEU A 692 -16.92 -4.18 -45.92
CA LEU A 692 -17.60 -4.94 -44.84
C LEU A 692 -18.05 -4.03 -43.69
N VAL A 693 -17.20 -3.09 -43.31
CA VAL A 693 -17.48 -2.11 -42.23
C VAL A 693 -18.57 -1.13 -42.65
N ALA A 694 -18.49 -0.59 -43.87
CA ALA A 694 -19.51 0.29 -44.42
C ALA A 694 -20.87 -0.44 -44.54
N GLY A 695 -20.84 -1.70 -44.95
CA GLY A 695 -22.02 -2.57 -44.97
C GLY A 695 -22.63 -2.76 -43.58
N PHE A 696 -21.80 -3.00 -42.55
CA PHE A 696 -22.26 -3.06 -41.17
C PHE A 696 -22.88 -1.73 -40.71
N ALA A 697 -22.18 -0.61 -40.89
CA ALA A 697 -22.67 0.72 -40.52
C ALA A 697 -24.03 1.02 -41.17
N ASN A 698 -24.18 0.77 -42.48
CA ASN A 698 -25.45 0.96 -43.18
C ASN A 698 -26.56 0.02 -42.66
N SER A 699 -26.24 -1.23 -42.34
CA SER A 699 -27.23 -2.16 -41.77
C SER A 699 -27.75 -1.76 -40.38
N THR A 700 -27.00 -0.92 -39.63
CA THR A 700 -27.49 -0.32 -38.38
C THR A 700 -28.49 0.81 -38.59
N LYS A 701 -28.54 1.40 -39.80
CA LYS A 701 -29.52 2.44 -40.17
C LYS A 701 -30.92 1.84 -40.38
N ASP A 702 -30.97 0.68 -41.01
CA ASP A 702 -32.22 0.00 -41.39
C ASP A 702 -32.63 -1.10 -40.40
N GLY A 703 -31.85 -1.32 -39.33
CA GLY A 703 -32.11 -2.33 -38.31
C GLY A 703 -31.96 -3.78 -38.79
N THR A 704 -31.26 -4.01 -39.90
CA THR A 704 -31.13 -5.33 -40.55
C THR A 704 -29.87 -6.10 -40.16
N TYR A 705 -28.99 -5.51 -39.34
CA TYR A 705 -27.69 -6.07 -38.96
C TYR A 705 -27.76 -7.50 -38.37
N SER A 706 -28.74 -7.80 -37.51
CA SER A 706 -28.92 -9.15 -36.93
C SER A 706 -29.23 -10.20 -38.00
N LYS A 707 -30.02 -9.82 -39.03
CA LYS A 707 -30.35 -10.72 -40.17
C LYS A 707 -29.14 -10.98 -41.07
N LEU A 708 -28.18 -10.05 -41.10
CA LEU A 708 -26.92 -10.19 -41.83
C LEU A 708 -25.85 -10.96 -41.05
N GLY A 709 -26.18 -11.46 -39.85
CA GLY A 709 -25.31 -12.30 -39.04
C GLY A 709 -24.38 -11.55 -38.09
N TYR A 710 -24.55 -10.24 -37.94
CA TYR A 710 -23.87 -9.47 -36.91
C TYR A 710 -24.53 -9.72 -35.54
N PRO A 711 -23.79 -9.65 -34.43
CA PRO A 711 -24.33 -9.95 -33.11
C PRO A 711 -25.49 -9.00 -32.77
N ASP A 712 -26.57 -9.54 -32.22
CA ASP A 712 -27.64 -8.74 -31.64
C ASP A 712 -27.34 -8.48 -30.17
N SER A 713 -27.46 -7.23 -29.75
CA SER A 713 -27.29 -6.90 -28.35
C SER A 713 -28.04 -5.61 -28.05
N SER A 714 -29.36 -5.73 -27.90
CA SER A 714 -30.08 -4.89 -26.95
C SER A 714 -29.61 -5.24 -25.53
N TYR A 715 -29.64 -4.26 -24.62
CA TYR A 715 -28.99 -4.31 -23.30
C TYR A 715 -29.56 -5.33 -22.29
N GLU A 716 -30.50 -6.22 -22.65
CA GLU A 716 -31.03 -7.22 -21.71
C GLU A 716 -29.97 -8.21 -21.19
N THR A 717 -28.77 -8.25 -21.80
CA THR A 717 -27.65 -9.12 -21.41
C THR A 717 -26.39 -8.39 -20.89
N GLY A 718 -26.40 -7.06 -20.71
CA GLY A 718 -25.42 -6.36 -19.86
C GLY A 718 -23.96 -6.26 -20.34
N GLY A 719 -23.67 -6.20 -21.64
CA GLY A 719 -22.31 -5.95 -22.18
C GLY A 719 -22.24 -4.78 -23.18
N PRO A 720 -21.06 -4.16 -23.42
CA PRO A 720 -20.87 -3.21 -24.52
C PRO A 720 -21.14 -3.92 -25.85
N GLY A 721 -22.30 -3.58 -26.43
CA GLY A 721 -22.95 -4.31 -27.50
C GLY A 721 -22.20 -4.37 -28.84
N SER A 722 -22.66 -5.30 -29.67
CA SER A 722 -22.34 -5.67 -31.05
C SER A 722 -21.41 -4.76 -31.85
N ILE A 723 -21.65 -3.45 -31.89
CA ILE A 723 -20.85 -2.46 -32.61
C ILE A 723 -19.39 -2.44 -32.12
N TYR A 724 -19.16 -2.44 -30.80
CA TYR A 724 -17.81 -2.43 -30.25
C TYR A 724 -17.07 -3.71 -30.63
N GLY A 725 -17.72 -4.86 -30.46
CA GLY A 725 -17.18 -6.16 -30.86
C GLY A 725 -16.81 -6.21 -32.34
N VAL A 726 -17.75 -5.87 -33.23
CA VAL A 726 -17.51 -5.80 -34.68
C VAL A 726 -16.34 -4.88 -34.99
N SER A 727 -16.26 -3.69 -34.39
CA SER A 727 -15.14 -2.78 -34.60
C SER A 727 -13.78 -3.40 -34.22
N LYS A 728 -13.73 -4.21 -33.16
CA LYS A 728 -12.50 -4.88 -32.72
C LYS A 728 -12.16 -6.12 -33.55
N VAL A 729 -13.17 -6.86 -34.04
CA VAL A 729 -12.96 -7.93 -35.05
C VAL A 729 -12.33 -7.35 -36.30
N THR A 730 -12.83 -6.21 -36.77
CA THR A 730 -12.29 -5.51 -37.93
C THR A 730 -10.85 -5.04 -37.68
N VAL A 731 -10.51 -4.55 -36.49
CA VAL A 731 -9.11 -4.20 -36.14
C VAL A 731 -8.20 -5.44 -36.19
N THR A 732 -8.65 -6.59 -35.66
CA THR A 732 -7.85 -7.82 -35.74
C THR A 732 -7.66 -8.28 -37.19
N ALA A 733 -8.72 -8.20 -38.01
CA ALA A 733 -8.65 -8.52 -39.44
C ALA A 733 -7.70 -7.58 -40.19
N LEU A 734 -7.73 -6.27 -39.90
CA LEU A 734 -6.83 -5.28 -40.49
C LEU A 734 -5.36 -5.64 -40.22
N ILE A 735 -5.03 -5.99 -38.99
CA ILE A 735 -3.67 -6.38 -38.61
C ILE A 735 -3.22 -7.65 -39.34
N LYS A 736 -4.12 -8.63 -39.50
CA LYS A 736 -3.84 -9.84 -40.28
C LYS A 736 -3.61 -9.54 -41.77
N VAL A 737 -4.41 -8.64 -42.36
CA VAL A 737 -4.25 -8.18 -43.74
C VAL A 737 -2.91 -7.45 -43.92
N LEU A 738 -2.57 -6.52 -43.03
CA LEU A 738 -1.30 -5.80 -43.09
C LEU A 738 -0.09 -6.73 -42.89
N ALA A 739 -0.17 -7.68 -41.95
CA ALA A 739 0.89 -8.67 -41.75
C ALA A 739 1.13 -9.53 -43.01
N ARG A 740 0.06 -9.89 -43.72
CA ARG A 740 0.15 -10.61 -45.01
C ARG A 740 0.78 -9.74 -46.09
N ASP A 741 0.26 -8.52 -46.27
CA ASP A 741 0.65 -7.64 -47.38
C ASP A 741 2.11 -7.15 -47.24
N TYR A 742 2.59 -7.01 -46.00
CA TYR A 742 3.96 -6.59 -45.69
C TYR A 742 4.89 -7.76 -45.31
N LYS A 743 4.48 -9.02 -45.55
CA LYS A 743 5.29 -10.21 -45.23
C LYS A 743 6.64 -10.21 -45.96
N SER A 744 6.67 -9.68 -47.19
CA SER A 744 7.87 -9.57 -48.02
C SER A 744 8.55 -8.21 -47.95
N ASP A 745 8.13 -7.33 -47.03
CA ASP A 745 8.76 -6.02 -46.86
C ASP A 745 10.20 -6.20 -46.35
N PRO A 746 11.20 -5.58 -46.99
CA PRO A 746 12.62 -5.76 -46.63
C PRO A 746 12.94 -5.30 -45.20
N ARG A 747 12.08 -4.48 -44.57
CA ARG A 747 12.24 -4.03 -43.19
C ARG A 747 11.91 -5.10 -42.17
N GLY A 748 11.23 -6.20 -42.53
CA GLY A 748 10.86 -7.26 -41.59
C GLY A 748 9.95 -6.78 -40.45
N LEU A 749 8.87 -6.08 -40.81
CA LEU A 749 7.92 -5.49 -39.86
C LEU A 749 7.09 -6.54 -39.11
N PHE A 750 6.85 -6.30 -37.82
CA PHE A 750 6.01 -7.14 -36.97
C PHE A 750 4.66 -6.48 -36.69
N PHE A 751 3.58 -7.25 -36.83
CA PHE A 751 2.21 -6.80 -36.60
C PHE A 751 1.51 -7.68 -35.56
N ALA A 752 0.79 -7.09 -34.60
CA ALA A 752 0.01 -7.86 -33.63
C ALA A 752 -1.27 -7.16 -33.19
N ALA A 753 -2.34 -7.95 -33.05
CA ALA A 753 -3.61 -7.50 -32.48
C ALA A 753 -3.69 -8.00 -31.04
N ILE A 754 -3.99 -7.11 -30.09
CA ILE A 754 -3.80 -7.40 -28.67
C ILE A 754 -5.10 -7.25 -27.90
N CYS A 755 -5.49 -8.27 -27.15
CA CYS A 755 -6.50 -8.17 -26.11
C CYS A 755 -5.84 -7.78 -24.78
N PRO A 756 -6.12 -6.59 -24.22
CA PRO A 756 -5.66 -6.22 -22.89
C PRO A 756 -6.49 -6.86 -21.76
N GLY A 757 -7.50 -7.69 -22.08
CA GLY A 757 -8.50 -8.14 -21.12
C GLY A 757 -9.57 -7.08 -20.82
N TRP A 758 -10.48 -7.37 -19.89
CA TRP A 758 -11.47 -6.40 -19.43
C TRP A 758 -10.86 -5.58 -18.29
N VAL A 759 -10.28 -4.44 -18.64
CA VAL A 759 -9.45 -3.62 -17.74
C VAL A 759 -10.26 -2.50 -17.09
N ARG A 760 -10.03 -2.26 -15.79
CA ARG A 760 -10.62 -1.18 -14.97
C ARG A 760 -10.17 0.22 -15.42
N THR A 761 -10.70 0.63 -16.57
CA THR A 761 -10.60 1.97 -17.14
C THR A 761 -11.96 2.65 -17.10
N ASN A 762 -12.05 3.91 -17.54
CA ASN A 762 -13.34 4.60 -17.73
C ASN A 762 -14.32 3.82 -18.63
N MET A 763 -13.80 2.98 -19.54
CA MET A 763 -14.58 2.11 -20.42
C MET A 763 -14.97 0.79 -19.74
N GLY A 764 -14.05 0.17 -18.98
CA GLY A 764 -14.32 -1.09 -18.29
C GLY A 764 -15.12 -0.96 -16.99
N SER A 765 -15.17 0.24 -16.40
CA SER A 765 -15.74 0.54 -15.07
C SER A 765 -15.08 -0.28 -13.96
N ASP A 766 -15.58 -0.16 -12.73
CA ASP A 766 -15.08 -0.95 -11.60
C ASP A 766 -15.50 -2.44 -11.66
N LYS A 767 -16.41 -2.79 -12.58
CA LYS A 767 -16.84 -4.18 -12.83
C LYS A 767 -15.82 -5.00 -13.62
N ALA A 768 -14.82 -4.35 -14.22
CA ALA A 768 -13.79 -5.02 -15.00
C ALA A 768 -12.92 -5.96 -14.14
N THR A 769 -12.58 -7.11 -14.72
CA THR A 769 -11.89 -8.21 -14.03
C THR A 769 -10.38 -7.97 -13.86
N SER A 770 -9.76 -7.14 -14.70
CA SER A 770 -8.31 -6.92 -14.71
C SER A 770 -7.94 -5.49 -14.31
N SER A 771 -6.83 -5.36 -13.58
CA SER A 771 -6.20 -4.08 -13.29
C SER A 771 -5.51 -3.47 -14.51
N ILE A 772 -5.17 -2.18 -14.45
CA ILE A 772 -4.41 -1.52 -15.52
C ILE A 772 -3.05 -2.19 -15.70
N ASP A 773 -2.34 -2.50 -14.61
CA ASP A 773 -1.01 -3.13 -14.68
C ASP A 773 -1.04 -4.54 -15.30
N GLU A 774 -2.12 -5.31 -15.08
CA GLU A 774 -2.32 -6.60 -15.76
C GLU A 774 -2.63 -6.41 -17.25
N GLY A 775 -3.49 -5.45 -17.59
CA GLY A 775 -3.91 -5.24 -18.97
C GLY A 775 -2.80 -4.72 -19.89
N VAL A 776 -1.78 -4.05 -19.34
CA VAL A 776 -0.65 -3.52 -20.12
C VAL A 776 0.50 -4.53 -20.29
N GLN A 777 0.45 -5.69 -19.63
CA GLN A 777 1.56 -6.65 -19.71
C GLN A 777 1.80 -7.19 -21.11
N THR A 778 0.74 -7.57 -21.83
CA THR A 778 0.84 -8.11 -23.20
C THR A 778 1.38 -7.07 -24.20
N PRO A 779 0.86 -5.83 -24.27
CA PRO A 779 1.42 -4.84 -25.19
C PRO A 779 2.86 -4.44 -24.85
N VAL A 780 3.23 -4.35 -23.57
CA VAL A 780 4.62 -4.05 -23.15
C VAL A 780 5.55 -5.23 -23.50
N TYR A 781 5.10 -6.46 -23.28
CA TYR A 781 5.84 -7.68 -23.64
C TYR A 781 6.14 -7.72 -25.14
N LEU A 782 5.13 -7.53 -26.00
CA LEU A 782 5.31 -7.53 -27.45
C LEU A 782 6.15 -6.34 -27.94
N ALA A 783 6.07 -5.19 -27.27
CA ALA A 783 6.86 -4.02 -27.60
C ALA A 783 8.36 -4.18 -27.28
N LEU A 784 8.71 -4.88 -26.20
CA LEU A 784 10.11 -4.96 -25.71
C LEU A 784 10.77 -6.35 -25.87
N SER A 785 10.03 -7.41 -26.20
CA SER A 785 10.58 -8.77 -26.29
C SER A 785 11.62 -8.90 -27.42
N ASN A 786 12.75 -9.54 -27.17
CA ASN A 786 13.73 -9.90 -28.19
C ASN A 786 13.62 -11.38 -28.61
N ASP A 787 12.54 -12.04 -28.24
CA ASP A 787 12.31 -13.45 -28.55
C ASP A 787 11.95 -13.64 -30.03
N GLY A 788 12.77 -14.40 -30.74
CA GLY A 788 12.55 -14.75 -32.15
C GLY A 788 11.24 -15.50 -32.39
N GLN A 789 10.69 -16.18 -31.37
CA GLN A 789 9.37 -16.82 -31.44
C GLN A 789 8.21 -15.81 -31.42
N VAL A 790 8.40 -14.62 -30.87
CA VAL A 790 7.38 -13.56 -30.93
C VAL A 790 7.33 -13.00 -32.34
N THR A 791 8.49 -12.65 -32.92
CA THR A 791 8.58 -12.03 -34.24
C THR A 791 8.18 -12.97 -35.39
N SER A 792 8.28 -14.29 -35.21
CA SER A 792 7.87 -15.28 -36.22
C SER A 792 6.34 -15.41 -36.35
N ASN A 793 5.57 -14.94 -35.36
CA ASN A 793 4.11 -15.03 -35.30
C ASN A 793 3.43 -13.68 -35.62
N SER A 794 3.88 -13.02 -36.69
CA SER A 794 3.33 -11.75 -37.16
C SER A 794 1.90 -11.93 -37.70
N GLY A 795 1.01 -11.00 -37.33
CA GLY A 795 -0.42 -11.03 -37.68
C GLY A 795 -1.28 -11.82 -36.71
N GLU A 796 -0.72 -12.39 -35.63
CA GLU A 796 -1.53 -13.16 -34.67
C GLU A 796 -2.28 -12.29 -33.66
N PHE A 797 -3.30 -12.91 -33.06
CA PHE A 797 -4.09 -12.32 -31.98
C PHE A 797 -3.52 -12.76 -30.62
N TRP A 798 -3.15 -11.79 -29.79
CA TRP A 798 -2.43 -12.03 -28.55
C TRP A 798 -3.27 -11.64 -27.33
N SER A 799 -3.22 -12.48 -26.30
CA SER A 799 -3.87 -12.25 -25.00
C SER A 799 -3.01 -12.88 -23.91
N GLN A 800 -2.83 -12.21 -22.78
CA GLN A 800 -2.05 -12.73 -21.64
C GLN A 800 -0.64 -13.24 -22.03
N LYS A 801 0.07 -12.50 -22.90
CA LYS A 801 1.39 -12.86 -23.45
C LYS A 801 1.44 -14.16 -24.28
N ALA A 802 0.29 -14.72 -24.66
CA ALA A 802 0.20 -15.90 -25.51
C ALA A 802 -0.63 -15.63 -26.76
N ILE A 803 -0.40 -16.43 -27.81
CA ILE A 803 -1.26 -16.44 -29.00
C ILE A 803 -2.58 -17.08 -28.62
N SER A 804 -3.68 -16.42 -28.95
CA SER A 804 -5.03 -16.93 -28.75
C SER A 804 -5.68 -17.12 -30.12
N ALA A 805 -6.47 -18.20 -30.25
CA ALA A 805 -7.25 -18.43 -31.47
C ALA A 805 -8.17 -17.23 -31.72
N TRP A 806 -8.13 -16.74 -32.97
CA TRP A 806 -8.93 -15.63 -33.44
C TRP A 806 -10.28 -16.10 -33.97
#